data_AF-A0A1F2WSM9-F1
#
_entry.id   AF-A0A1F2WSM9-F1
#
_cell.length_a   1.000
_cell.length_b   1.000
_cell.length_c   1.000
_cell.angle_alpha   90.00
_cell.angle_beta   90.00
_cell.angle_gamma   90.00
#
_symmetry.space_group_name_H-M   'P 1'
#
loop_
_entity.id
_entity.type
_entity.pdbx_description
1 polymer ?
#
loop_
_entity_poly.entity_id
_entity_poly.type
_entity_poly.pdbx_seq_one_letter_code
_entity_poly.pdbx_strand_id
1 'polypeptide(L)'
;MTGMLSASTSSRHLRSGPWGTALRLVAVVVLAAALVVSLDFPGGIRAALAEDDGPPGSAAPGQDAGDPQTFWALDWATGTYVQIHASAEYIGDHAIIYVGDSGWLSPYSINELGTIFDTSVYPALTEAYGSEPNPGMDGDPRIAILIYDFNDPKNDIDASFNPNDINPNGSPYSNQSEMFYLNLRALLAGPGQGPVLAAHEFAHLIVHYRDLMLDPSPYSSVESPWLVEGFATYGEHLAGYDERAGSQLSAFTRDPGVGLTNWLGLRANYGAAYSFMRYLADREGPAFVRALIDQPLDGEAGVDATLAGVSSAYSFASLFDDWVVAGFLDERPPQLWPYFFSDLSVSAQPWTLTGAFPAQGSAAVVNYGAVYLDFPATLPSAIFQAVVDGADGAPLHAALVSWDSAGAVSPSLTRFDLANAATGSTVTAPAGYDRHTLIVWARGLVWSVASYSFTYSGSPDPPGGVQFLDMGGGDPFYEYVAALLSREIISGKEVPSGSGLWFFMGKDNVLRAQFAKMIMQATGLHTTEVDNLGDPTFKDVPSVYNEHGYPYDYIEEAAALGIVTGYKNGTFSPYNPITRSQLVLMITRGAAAAGKPLPVYTGSAKVFADVPLSHLYYRQIMAAYSAGILSGSPGGDGRLYFHPYSPASRNHVAKMTAKLLEYLEMP
;
A
#
# COMPACT_ATOMS: atom_id res chain seq x y z
N MET A 1 3.59 15.84 -48.33
CA MET A 1 2.50 16.55 -47.62
C MET A 1 2.90 16.64 -46.17
N THR A 2 3.34 17.84 -45.79
CA THR A 2 3.77 18.26 -44.46
C THR A 2 2.56 18.58 -43.60
N GLY A 3 2.65 18.28 -42.30
CA GLY A 3 1.62 18.63 -41.32
C GLY A 3 2.18 18.59 -39.90
N MET A 4 2.99 19.59 -39.55
CA MET A 4 3.36 19.95 -38.19
C MET A 4 2.13 20.45 -37.42
N LEU A 5 1.95 20.02 -36.17
CA LEU A 5 1.15 20.75 -35.18
C LEU A 5 1.96 20.87 -33.89
N SER A 6 2.23 22.12 -33.52
CA SER A 6 2.92 22.56 -32.31
C SER A 6 1.99 22.53 -31.11
N ALA A 7 2.45 22.03 -29.96
CA ALA A 7 1.83 22.28 -28.66
C ALA A 7 2.63 23.35 -27.91
N SER A 8 1.98 24.48 -27.63
CA SER A 8 2.52 25.60 -26.84
C SER A 8 2.44 25.29 -25.35
N THR A 9 3.57 25.36 -24.65
CA THR A 9 3.64 25.35 -23.18
C THR A 9 3.39 26.76 -22.65
N SER A 10 2.37 26.92 -21.81
CA SER A 10 2.16 28.11 -20.99
C SER A 10 2.58 27.79 -19.56
N SER A 11 3.70 28.36 -19.13
CA SER A 11 4.17 28.33 -17.74
C SER A 11 3.41 29.37 -16.92
N ARG A 12 2.68 28.93 -15.88
CA ARG A 12 2.27 29.79 -14.76
C ARG A 12 3.02 29.36 -13.51
N HIS A 13 3.84 30.28 -13.01
CA HIS A 13 4.52 30.20 -11.73
C HIS A 13 3.51 30.05 -10.57
N LEU A 14 3.59 28.92 -9.87
CA LEU A 14 3.10 28.78 -8.50
C LEU A 14 4.30 28.79 -7.55
N ARG A 15 4.20 29.64 -6.53
CA ARG A 15 5.24 29.92 -5.53
C ARG A 15 5.44 28.71 -4.62
N SER A 16 6.69 28.35 -4.39
CA SER A 16 7.15 27.27 -3.50
C SER A 16 7.09 27.67 -2.03
N GLY A 17 6.39 26.86 -1.22
CA GLY A 17 6.52 26.79 0.24
C GLY A 17 7.49 25.66 0.66
N PRO A 18 7.81 25.50 1.95
CA PRO A 18 9.04 24.85 2.45
C PRO A 18 8.97 23.30 2.48
N TRP A 19 8.56 22.67 1.38
CA TRP A 19 8.42 21.21 1.25
C TRP A 19 9.15 20.66 0.01
N GLY A 20 10.27 21.29 -0.37
CA GLY A 20 10.98 21.01 -1.62
C GLY A 20 12.20 20.10 -1.54
N THR A 21 12.61 19.64 -0.35
CA THR A 21 13.92 18.98 -0.15
C THR A 21 13.87 17.52 0.30
N ALA A 22 12.70 16.95 0.65
CA ALA A 22 12.59 15.54 1.03
C ALA A 22 12.08 14.60 -0.09
N LEU A 23 11.55 15.15 -1.20
CA LEU A 23 10.92 14.34 -2.28
C LEU A 23 11.74 14.27 -3.58
N ARG A 24 13.02 14.67 -3.55
CA ARG A 24 13.91 14.54 -4.73
C ARG A 24 14.81 13.30 -4.73
N LEU A 25 14.70 12.41 -3.75
CA LEU A 25 15.43 11.13 -3.76
C LEU A 25 14.65 9.94 -4.35
N VAL A 26 13.33 10.05 -4.56
CA VAL A 26 12.50 8.90 -5.02
C VAL A 26 12.24 8.90 -6.53
N ALA A 27 12.49 10.00 -7.25
CA ALA A 27 12.19 10.10 -8.69
C ALA A 27 13.40 10.02 -9.63
N VAL A 28 14.62 9.80 -9.13
CA VAL A 28 15.86 9.70 -9.96
C VAL A 28 16.47 8.29 -9.96
N VAL A 29 15.94 7.34 -9.18
CA VAL A 29 16.39 5.93 -9.23
C VAL A 29 15.57 5.07 -10.21
N VAL A 30 14.39 5.55 -10.64
CA VAL A 30 13.44 4.78 -11.48
C VAL A 30 13.79 4.74 -12.98
N LEU A 31 14.91 5.34 -13.43
CA LEU A 31 15.32 5.33 -14.84
C LEU A 31 16.72 4.75 -15.10
N ALA A 32 17.36 4.17 -14.08
CA ALA A 32 18.63 3.43 -14.23
C ALA A 32 18.54 1.94 -13.89
N ALA A 33 17.37 1.45 -13.46
CA ALA A 33 17.15 0.06 -13.03
C ALA A 33 16.57 -0.86 -14.15
N ALA A 34 16.82 -0.54 -15.42
CA ALA A 34 16.44 -1.36 -16.57
C ALA A 34 17.58 -2.26 -17.07
N LEU A 35 18.64 -2.46 -16.27
CA LEU A 35 19.69 -3.41 -16.53
C LEU A 35 20.26 -3.84 -15.18
N VAL A 36 20.42 -5.16 -15.00
CA VAL A 36 21.18 -5.86 -13.94
C VAL A 36 20.34 -6.62 -12.89
N VAL A 37 20.54 -7.95 -12.96
CA VAL A 37 20.15 -9.10 -12.12
C VAL A 37 18.73 -9.67 -12.23
N SER A 38 18.45 -10.30 -13.37
CA SER A 38 18.18 -11.73 -13.30
C SER A 38 19.45 -12.41 -12.76
N LEU A 39 19.35 -13.28 -11.75
CA LEU A 39 20.30 -14.40 -11.68
C LEU A 39 19.87 -15.42 -12.76
N ASP A 40 19.77 -14.94 -13.99
CA ASP A 40 20.25 -15.71 -15.12
C ASP A 40 21.72 -15.94 -14.78
N PHE A 41 22.17 -17.19 -14.76
CA PHE A 41 23.54 -17.47 -15.14
C PHE A 41 23.87 -16.55 -16.30
N PRO A 42 24.93 -15.71 -16.26
CA PRO A 42 25.22 -14.82 -17.36
C PRO A 42 25.42 -15.66 -18.62
N GLY A 43 24.37 -15.75 -19.44
CA GLY A 43 24.36 -16.24 -20.81
C GLY A 43 25.18 -15.25 -21.63
N GLY A 44 26.49 -15.39 -21.52
CA GLY A 44 27.46 -14.41 -21.98
C GLY A 44 28.83 -14.50 -21.31
N ILE A 45 29.18 -15.62 -20.65
CA ILE A 45 30.58 -15.89 -20.30
C ILE A 45 31.34 -16.13 -21.59
N ARG A 46 32.09 -15.12 -22.06
CA ARG A 46 33.25 -15.41 -22.91
C ARG A 46 34.29 -16.03 -22.00
N ALA A 47 34.34 -17.36 -21.97
CA ALA A 47 35.44 -18.10 -21.37
C ALA A 47 36.73 -17.61 -22.00
N ALA A 48 37.52 -16.84 -21.25
CA ALA A 48 38.94 -16.71 -21.53
C ALA A 48 39.56 -18.01 -21.04
N LEU A 49 40.12 -18.78 -21.97
CA LEU A 49 40.74 -20.07 -21.73
C LEU A 49 41.83 -19.91 -20.65
N ALA A 50 41.57 -20.44 -19.45
CA ALA A 50 42.63 -20.88 -18.56
C ALA A 50 43.26 -22.15 -19.16
N GLU A 51 44.54 -22.38 -18.91
CA GLU A 51 45.25 -23.57 -19.39
C GLU A 51 44.53 -24.85 -18.91
N ASP A 52 44.40 -25.82 -19.82
CA ASP A 52 43.60 -27.04 -19.70
C ASP A 52 44.25 -28.04 -18.72
N ASP A 53 44.08 -27.77 -17.43
CA ASP A 53 44.19 -28.78 -16.39
C ASP A 53 42.76 -29.29 -16.15
N GLY A 54 42.46 -30.49 -16.67
CA GLY A 54 41.13 -31.12 -16.58
C GLY A 54 40.56 -31.20 -15.16
N PRO A 55 39.33 -31.72 -14.99
CA PRO A 55 38.65 -31.72 -13.68
C PRO A 55 39.58 -32.31 -12.60
N PRO A 56 39.78 -31.63 -11.46
CA PRO A 56 40.51 -32.21 -10.34
C PRO A 56 39.82 -33.52 -9.99
N GLY A 57 40.61 -34.60 -9.89
CA GLY A 57 40.07 -35.93 -9.67
C GLY A 57 39.16 -35.95 -8.44
N SER A 58 37.98 -36.56 -8.59
CA SER A 58 37.01 -36.82 -7.52
C SER A 58 37.71 -37.28 -6.24
N ALA A 59 37.28 -36.76 -5.09
CA ALA A 59 37.74 -37.22 -3.79
C ALA A 59 37.68 -38.75 -3.72
N ALA A 60 38.83 -39.41 -3.55
CA ALA A 60 38.86 -40.85 -3.42
C ALA A 60 38.24 -41.26 -2.07
N PRO A 61 37.46 -42.37 -2.00
CA PRO A 61 36.93 -42.86 -0.74
C PRO A 61 38.08 -43.21 0.24
N GLY A 62 38.07 -42.59 1.43
CA GLY A 62 39.08 -42.82 2.48
C GLY A 62 39.97 -41.62 2.83
N GLN A 63 39.40 -40.41 2.87
CA GLN A 63 40.09 -39.17 3.27
C GLN A 63 40.63 -39.22 4.71
N ASP A 64 41.93 -38.97 4.89
CA ASP A 64 42.53 -38.72 6.21
C ASP A 64 42.60 -37.19 6.47
N ALA A 65 42.52 -36.79 7.74
CA ALA A 65 42.62 -35.37 8.12
C ALA A 65 43.99 -34.79 7.71
N GLY A 66 43.98 -33.61 7.09
CA GLY A 66 45.18 -32.94 6.58
C GLY A 66 45.63 -33.34 5.17
N ASP A 67 44.92 -34.21 4.46
CA ASP A 67 45.20 -34.48 3.04
C ASP A 67 44.78 -33.27 2.17
N PRO A 68 45.71 -32.68 1.38
CA PRO A 68 45.40 -31.55 0.53
C PRO A 68 44.61 -31.98 -0.71
N GLN A 69 43.58 -31.21 -1.02
CA GLN A 69 42.74 -31.33 -2.21
C GLN A 69 42.74 -30.03 -3.02
N THR A 70 42.32 -30.14 -4.28
CA THR A 70 42.13 -28.99 -5.17
C THR A 70 40.67 -28.90 -5.55
N PHE A 71 40.07 -27.73 -5.33
CA PHE A 71 38.68 -27.44 -5.69
C PHE A 71 38.63 -26.32 -6.72
N TRP A 72 37.70 -26.41 -7.67
CA TRP A 72 37.25 -25.24 -8.42
C TRP A 72 36.40 -24.35 -7.54
N ALA A 73 36.66 -23.05 -7.52
CA ALA A 73 35.83 -22.07 -6.81
C ALA A 73 35.80 -20.74 -7.56
N LEU A 74 34.79 -19.91 -7.31
CA LEU A 74 34.64 -18.63 -7.99
C LEU A 74 35.50 -17.53 -7.33
N ASP A 75 36.29 -16.81 -8.11
CA ASP A 75 36.83 -15.52 -7.70
C ASP A 75 35.77 -14.44 -7.96
N TRP A 76 35.27 -13.80 -6.90
CA TRP A 76 34.16 -12.85 -6.98
C TRP A 76 34.57 -11.45 -7.46
N ALA A 77 35.86 -11.11 -7.44
CA ALA A 77 36.35 -9.87 -8.04
C ALA A 77 36.35 -9.97 -9.57
N THR A 78 36.72 -11.12 -10.12
CA THR A 78 36.88 -11.32 -11.57
C THR A 78 35.70 -12.03 -12.22
N GLY A 79 34.91 -12.78 -11.45
CA GLY A 79 33.84 -13.65 -11.96
C GLY A 79 34.36 -14.89 -12.68
N THR A 80 35.60 -15.33 -12.39
CA THR A 80 36.24 -16.48 -13.03
C THR A 80 36.51 -17.60 -12.04
N TYR A 81 36.37 -18.85 -12.48
CA TYR A 81 36.73 -19.99 -11.66
C TYR A 81 38.25 -20.14 -11.54
N VAL A 82 38.72 -20.43 -10.34
CA VAL A 82 40.12 -20.66 -9.98
C VAL A 82 40.24 -21.94 -9.17
N GLN A 83 41.44 -22.51 -9.12
CA GLN A 83 41.73 -23.66 -8.27
C GLN A 83 42.16 -23.19 -6.87
N ILE A 84 41.49 -23.71 -5.85
CA ILE A 84 41.80 -23.51 -4.45
C ILE A 84 42.38 -24.81 -3.91
N HIS A 85 43.61 -24.75 -3.43
CA HIS A 85 44.20 -25.83 -2.64
C HIS A 85 43.74 -25.70 -1.20
N ALA A 86 43.21 -26.78 -0.64
CA ALA A 86 42.63 -26.79 0.70
C ALA A 86 42.86 -28.13 1.39
N SER A 87 42.98 -28.11 2.72
CA SER A 87 43.17 -29.31 3.54
C SER A 87 41.90 -29.62 4.34
N ALA A 88 41.60 -30.90 4.56
CA ALA A 88 40.50 -31.32 5.42
C ALA A 88 40.85 -31.04 6.90
N GLU A 89 40.15 -30.10 7.52
CA GLU A 89 40.38 -29.65 8.90
C GLU A 89 39.32 -30.17 9.89
N TYR A 90 38.18 -30.68 9.38
CA TYR A 90 37.17 -31.39 10.15
C TYR A 90 36.60 -32.53 9.32
N ILE A 91 36.42 -33.69 9.95
CA ILE A 91 35.77 -34.85 9.36
C ILE A 91 34.73 -35.35 10.35
N GLY A 92 33.46 -35.16 9.99
CA GLY A 92 32.30 -35.53 10.78
C GLY A 92 31.53 -36.70 10.19
N ASP A 93 30.34 -36.91 10.75
CA ASP A 93 29.40 -37.96 10.30
C ASP A 93 28.67 -37.53 9.01
N HIS A 94 28.40 -36.23 8.85
CA HIS A 94 27.65 -35.66 7.73
C HIS A 94 28.41 -34.59 6.95
N ALA A 95 29.56 -34.08 7.45
CA ALA A 95 30.33 -33.08 6.72
C ALA A 95 31.86 -33.29 6.77
N ILE A 96 32.52 -32.80 5.73
CA ILE A 96 33.97 -32.57 5.70
C ILE A 96 34.21 -31.07 5.46
N ILE A 97 34.96 -30.42 6.35
CA ILE A 97 35.31 -29.00 6.19
C ILE A 97 36.73 -28.89 5.66
N TYR A 98 36.86 -28.26 4.50
CA TYR A 98 38.11 -27.94 3.84
C TYR A 98 38.44 -26.46 4.05
N VAL A 99 39.68 -26.15 4.44
CA VAL A 99 40.15 -24.76 4.58
C VAL A 99 41.27 -24.51 3.57
N GLY A 100 41.09 -23.46 2.75
CA GLY A 100 42.06 -23.08 1.74
C GLY A 100 43.41 -22.68 2.34
N ASP A 101 44.51 -23.12 1.71
CA ASP A 101 45.89 -22.99 2.22
C ASP A 101 46.34 -21.53 2.43
N SER A 102 45.70 -20.58 1.74
CA SER A 102 45.96 -19.14 1.87
C SER A 102 45.24 -18.48 3.04
N GLY A 103 44.33 -19.22 3.70
CA GLY A 103 43.49 -18.76 4.80
C GLY A 103 43.85 -19.41 6.13
N TRP A 104 43.42 -18.78 7.23
CA TRP A 104 43.44 -19.41 8.54
C TRP A 104 42.15 -19.10 9.29
N LEU A 105 41.51 -20.16 9.81
CA LEU A 105 40.39 -20.08 10.73
C LEU A 105 40.76 -20.86 12.00
N SER A 106 40.26 -20.41 13.15
CA SER A 106 40.63 -21.07 14.40
C SER A 106 40.09 -22.51 14.43
N PRO A 107 40.85 -23.50 14.93
CA PRO A 107 40.34 -24.87 15.09
C PRO A 107 39.06 -24.93 15.93
N TYR A 108 38.87 -24.00 16.87
CA TYR A 108 37.63 -23.89 17.63
C TYR A 108 36.44 -23.60 16.72
N SER A 109 36.54 -22.58 15.85
CA SER A 109 35.46 -22.20 14.93
C SER A 109 35.16 -23.31 13.90
N ILE A 110 36.19 -24.00 13.42
CA ILE A 110 36.04 -25.13 12.50
C ILE A 110 35.30 -26.30 13.19
N ASN A 111 35.71 -26.67 14.40
CA ASN A 111 35.06 -27.73 15.16
C ASN A 111 33.63 -27.36 15.57
N GLU A 112 33.39 -26.10 15.94
CA GLU A 112 32.04 -25.60 16.26
C GLU A 112 31.12 -25.70 15.04
N LEU A 113 31.57 -25.20 13.88
CA LEU A 113 30.86 -25.33 12.62
C LEU A 113 30.52 -26.79 12.29
N GLY A 114 31.53 -27.66 12.25
CA GLY A 114 31.35 -29.06 11.87
C GLY A 114 30.46 -29.83 12.84
N THR A 115 30.68 -29.65 14.15
CA THR A 115 29.88 -30.33 15.18
C THR A 115 28.41 -29.91 15.10
N ILE A 116 28.15 -28.61 14.94
CA ILE A 116 26.77 -28.12 14.85
C ILE A 116 26.12 -28.53 13.52
N PHE A 117 26.90 -28.58 12.44
CA PHE A 117 26.38 -29.09 11.18
C PHE A 117 25.88 -30.52 11.32
N ASP A 118 26.71 -31.43 11.87
CA ASP A 118 26.35 -32.83 12.05
C ASP A 118 25.18 -33.03 13.03
N THR A 119 25.15 -32.25 14.12
CA THR A 119 24.24 -32.53 15.25
C THR A 119 22.93 -31.74 15.22
N SER A 120 22.87 -30.63 14.48
CA SER A 120 21.71 -29.74 14.46
C SER A 120 21.27 -29.37 13.04
N VAL A 121 22.16 -28.84 12.20
CA VAL A 121 21.79 -28.34 10.87
C VAL A 121 21.35 -29.48 9.95
N TYR A 122 22.20 -30.50 9.76
CA TYR A 122 21.92 -31.62 8.89
C TYR A 122 20.62 -32.35 9.27
N PRO A 123 20.41 -32.79 10.53
CA PRO A 123 19.17 -33.48 10.89
C PRO A 123 17.93 -32.58 10.77
N ALA A 124 18.00 -31.30 11.17
CA ALA A 124 16.84 -30.40 11.08
C ALA A 124 16.39 -30.16 9.63
N LEU A 125 17.35 -29.87 8.74
CA LEU A 125 17.05 -29.61 7.34
C LEU A 125 16.66 -30.88 6.59
N THR A 126 17.32 -32.00 6.83
CA THR A 126 16.95 -33.26 6.16
C THR A 126 15.62 -33.83 6.64
N GLU A 127 15.21 -33.58 7.90
CA GLU A 127 13.88 -33.90 8.38
C GLU A 127 12.80 -33.05 7.70
N ALA A 128 13.02 -31.73 7.60
CA ALA A 128 12.03 -30.81 7.05
C ALA A 128 11.97 -30.84 5.50
N TYR A 129 13.13 -30.86 4.85
CA TYR A 129 13.30 -30.71 3.40
C TYR A 129 13.75 -32.00 2.72
N GLY A 130 14.00 -33.09 3.45
CA GLY A 130 14.58 -34.32 2.90
C GLY A 130 16.05 -34.26 2.61
N SER A 131 16.50 -35.37 2.03
CA SER A 131 17.90 -35.56 1.67
C SER A 131 18.26 -34.89 0.36
N GLU A 132 19.48 -34.36 0.34
CA GLU A 132 20.36 -34.20 -0.80
C GLU A 132 20.67 -35.54 -1.51
N PRO A 133 21.40 -35.57 -2.64
CA PRO A 133 21.90 -36.82 -3.21
C PRO A 133 22.72 -37.61 -2.17
N ASN A 134 22.27 -38.82 -1.83
CA ASN A 134 22.94 -39.66 -0.84
C ASN A 134 22.83 -41.17 -1.22
N PRO A 135 23.94 -41.87 -1.53
CA PRO A 135 25.32 -41.36 -1.52
C PRO A 135 25.51 -40.25 -2.55
N GLY A 136 26.46 -39.36 -2.28
CA GLY A 136 26.77 -38.21 -3.11
C GLY A 136 27.25 -38.58 -4.52
N MET A 137 27.36 -37.59 -5.41
CA MET A 137 27.86 -37.76 -6.77
C MET A 137 29.28 -38.34 -6.82
N ASP A 138 30.11 -38.01 -5.83
CA ASP A 138 31.46 -38.57 -5.65
C ASP A 138 31.47 -39.91 -4.90
N GLY A 139 30.30 -40.36 -4.44
CA GLY A 139 30.10 -41.59 -3.66
C GLY A 139 30.35 -41.43 -2.15
N ASP A 140 30.72 -40.24 -1.69
CA ASP A 140 30.80 -39.91 -0.26
C ASP A 140 29.42 -39.44 0.25
N PRO A 141 28.90 -39.96 1.36
CA PRO A 141 27.63 -39.50 1.92
C PRO A 141 27.74 -38.18 2.71
N ARG A 142 28.95 -37.59 2.83
CA ARG A 142 29.21 -36.36 3.59
C ARG A 142 29.25 -35.14 2.68
N ILE A 143 28.74 -34.02 3.18
CA ILE A 143 28.75 -32.74 2.49
C ILE A 143 30.13 -32.08 2.60
N ALA A 144 30.70 -31.67 1.47
CA ALA A 144 31.94 -30.91 1.47
C ALA A 144 31.67 -29.41 1.70
N ILE A 145 32.36 -28.82 2.67
CA ILE A 145 32.25 -27.39 3.00
C ILE A 145 33.61 -26.75 2.73
N LEU A 146 33.72 -25.94 1.68
CA LEU A 146 34.98 -25.25 1.35
C LEU A 146 34.99 -23.83 1.93
N ILE A 147 35.96 -23.56 2.81
CA ILE A 147 36.23 -22.24 3.36
C ILE A 147 37.41 -21.62 2.61
N TYR A 148 37.17 -20.52 1.91
CA TYR A 148 38.23 -19.76 1.22
C TYR A 148 37.93 -18.26 1.20
N ASP A 149 38.92 -17.43 0.90
CA ASP A 149 38.69 -16.00 0.66
C ASP A 149 38.07 -15.83 -0.73
N PHE A 150 36.82 -15.39 -0.78
CA PHE A 150 36.06 -15.20 -2.01
C PHE A 150 36.67 -14.14 -2.93
N ASN A 151 37.62 -13.34 -2.44
CA ASN A 151 38.15 -12.17 -3.12
C ASN A 151 37.01 -11.21 -3.54
N ASP A 152 36.04 -11.00 -2.65
CA ASP A 152 34.90 -10.12 -2.90
C ASP A 152 35.25 -8.66 -2.50
N PRO A 153 35.40 -7.73 -3.47
CA PRO A 153 35.74 -6.35 -3.17
C PRO A 153 34.58 -5.54 -2.60
N LYS A 154 33.32 -5.98 -2.79
CA LYS A 154 32.13 -5.32 -2.25
C LYS A 154 31.82 -5.78 -0.85
N ASN A 155 32.30 -6.97 -0.47
CA ASN A 155 32.07 -7.59 0.82
C ASN A 155 30.56 -7.75 1.09
N ASP A 156 29.83 -8.18 0.07
CA ASP A 156 28.39 -8.43 0.06
C ASP A 156 28.02 -9.91 -0.14
N ILE A 157 29.01 -10.79 -0.30
CA ILE A 157 28.81 -12.25 -0.42
C ILE A 157 29.43 -12.98 0.80
N ASP A 158 28.57 -13.58 1.62
CA ASP A 158 28.97 -14.30 2.84
C ASP A 158 29.23 -15.79 2.61
N ALA A 159 28.51 -16.39 1.66
CA ALA A 159 28.55 -17.80 1.32
C ALA A 159 27.92 -18.02 -0.08
N SER A 160 28.08 -19.22 -0.62
CA SER A 160 27.42 -19.58 -1.89
C SER A 160 27.29 -21.09 -2.08
N PHE A 161 26.24 -21.49 -2.78
CA PHE A 161 26.06 -22.81 -3.36
C PHE A 161 26.20 -22.74 -4.90
N ASN A 162 26.90 -23.70 -5.49
CA ASN A 162 27.05 -23.81 -6.95
C ASN A 162 26.39 -25.09 -7.46
N PRO A 163 25.24 -25.01 -8.15
CA PRO A 163 24.51 -26.19 -8.62
C PRO A 163 25.26 -27.00 -9.69
N ASN A 164 26.29 -26.44 -10.33
CA ASN A 164 27.11 -27.21 -11.27
C ASN A 164 27.94 -28.29 -10.58
N ASP A 165 28.18 -28.18 -9.27
CA ASP A 165 28.96 -29.17 -8.52
C ASP A 165 28.18 -30.47 -8.31
N ILE A 166 26.84 -30.43 -8.33
CA ILE A 166 25.96 -31.60 -8.23
C ILE A 166 25.28 -31.97 -9.56
N ASN A 167 25.70 -31.38 -10.68
CA ASN A 167 25.15 -31.68 -12.00
C ASN A 167 25.98 -32.77 -12.71
N PRO A 168 25.41 -33.94 -13.07
CA PRO A 168 26.12 -35.00 -13.78
C PRO A 168 26.67 -34.58 -15.15
N ASN A 169 26.07 -33.55 -15.77
CA ASN A 169 26.51 -32.94 -17.03
C ASN A 169 27.11 -31.55 -16.80
N GLY A 170 27.68 -31.32 -15.61
CA GLY A 170 28.14 -30.03 -15.13
C GLY A 170 29.27 -29.41 -15.95
N SER A 171 29.60 -28.18 -15.56
CA SER A 171 30.71 -27.39 -16.11
C SER A 171 32.06 -28.13 -16.01
N PRO A 172 33.04 -27.86 -16.90
CA PRO A 172 34.44 -28.25 -16.67
C PRO A 172 35.03 -27.74 -15.34
N TYR A 173 34.43 -26.70 -14.77
CA TYR A 173 34.79 -26.10 -13.49
C TYR A 173 33.87 -26.60 -12.34
N SER A 174 33.51 -27.89 -12.38
CA SER A 174 32.70 -28.57 -11.36
C SER A 174 33.60 -29.43 -10.48
N ASN A 175 33.28 -29.51 -9.20
CA ASN A 175 33.91 -30.42 -8.24
C ASN A 175 33.24 -31.79 -8.15
N GLN A 176 32.10 -31.98 -8.83
CA GLN A 176 31.35 -33.24 -8.87
C GLN A 176 31.04 -33.83 -7.47
N SER A 177 30.67 -32.97 -6.53
CA SER A 177 30.46 -33.29 -5.12
C SER A 177 29.34 -32.43 -4.52
N GLU A 178 28.62 -32.98 -3.55
CA GLU A 178 27.62 -32.27 -2.74
C GLU A 178 28.35 -31.29 -1.83
N MET A 179 28.45 -30.04 -2.30
CA MET A 179 29.27 -29.05 -1.63
C MET A 179 28.69 -27.65 -1.67
N PHE A 180 29.14 -26.85 -0.70
CA PHE A 180 28.94 -25.41 -0.68
C PHE A 180 30.15 -24.68 -0.11
N TYR A 181 30.15 -23.36 -0.25
CA TYR A 181 31.31 -22.51 -0.02
C TYR A 181 31.00 -21.46 1.03
N LEU A 182 31.90 -21.25 1.98
CA LEU A 182 31.80 -20.19 2.98
C LEU A 182 32.94 -19.19 2.82
N ASN A 183 32.61 -17.90 2.84
CA ASN A 183 33.61 -16.85 2.71
C ASN A 183 34.41 -16.72 4.02
N LEU A 184 35.70 -16.97 3.95
CA LEU A 184 36.62 -16.82 5.09
C LEU A 184 36.49 -15.43 5.74
N ARG A 185 36.30 -14.38 4.95
CA ARG A 185 36.18 -13.00 5.46
C ARG A 185 34.90 -12.81 6.29
N ALA A 186 33.80 -13.45 5.91
CA ALA A 186 32.55 -13.41 6.68
C ALA A 186 32.71 -14.14 8.02
N LEU A 187 33.35 -15.32 8.02
CA LEU A 187 33.61 -16.10 9.24
C LEU A 187 34.57 -15.38 10.20
N LEU A 188 35.57 -14.66 9.68
CA LEU A 188 36.47 -13.85 10.50
C LEU A 188 35.79 -12.60 11.07
N ALA A 189 34.85 -12.00 10.35
CA ALA A 189 34.08 -10.86 10.81
C ALA A 189 33.04 -11.24 11.88
N GLY A 190 32.51 -12.46 11.82
CA GLY A 190 31.54 -13.01 12.76
C GLY A 190 31.84 -14.48 13.11
N PRO A 191 32.68 -14.76 14.12
CA PRO A 191 33.15 -16.12 14.43
C PRO A 191 32.08 -17.18 14.76
N GLY A 192 30.83 -16.77 15.01
CA GLY A 192 29.68 -17.66 15.22
C GLY A 192 28.69 -17.74 14.04
N GLN A 193 28.98 -17.08 12.90
CA GLN A 193 28.09 -17.09 11.74
C GLN A 193 28.18 -18.36 10.89
N GLY A 194 29.25 -19.15 11.05
CA GLY A 194 29.48 -20.36 10.26
C GLY A 194 28.27 -21.29 10.19
N PRO A 195 27.72 -21.75 11.34
CA PRO A 195 26.56 -22.63 11.35
C PRO A 195 25.33 -22.06 10.63
N VAL A 196 25.09 -20.75 10.76
CA VAL A 196 23.96 -20.06 10.09
C VAL A 196 24.14 -20.07 8.58
N LEU A 197 25.34 -19.70 8.10
CA LEU A 197 25.65 -19.71 6.68
C LEU A 197 25.63 -21.15 6.11
N ALA A 198 26.10 -22.13 6.87
CA ALA A 198 26.03 -23.52 6.46
C ALA A 198 24.59 -24.04 6.38
N ALA A 199 23.71 -23.66 7.32
CA ALA A 199 22.28 -23.98 7.22
C ALA A 199 21.65 -23.35 5.97
N HIS A 200 21.98 -22.10 5.68
CA HIS A 200 21.50 -21.38 4.51
C HIS A 200 21.92 -22.07 3.19
N GLU A 201 23.21 -22.35 3.02
CA GLU A 201 23.71 -22.96 1.78
C GLU A 201 23.34 -24.44 1.64
N PHE A 202 23.23 -25.18 2.76
CA PHE A 202 22.76 -26.55 2.72
C PHE A 202 21.27 -26.64 2.34
N ALA A 203 20.46 -25.67 2.77
CA ALA A 203 19.09 -25.55 2.28
C ALA A 203 19.04 -25.34 0.76
N HIS A 204 19.88 -24.47 0.20
CA HIS A 204 19.98 -24.29 -1.26
C HIS A 204 20.32 -25.60 -1.98
N LEU A 205 21.28 -26.38 -1.45
CA LEU A 205 21.67 -27.67 -2.01
C LEU A 205 20.50 -28.66 -2.02
N ILE A 206 19.84 -28.86 -0.87
CA ILE A 206 18.68 -29.77 -0.77
C ILE A 206 17.58 -29.30 -1.71
N VAL A 207 17.17 -28.03 -1.62
CA VAL A 207 16.08 -27.49 -2.45
C VAL A 207 16.40 -27.67 -3.91
N HIS A 208 17.60 -27.30 -4.38
CA HIS A 208 17.99 -27.48 -5.78
C HIS A 208 17.89 -28.93 -6.26
N TYR A 209 18.38 -29.87 -5.47
CA TYR A 209 18.30 -31.28 -5.83
C TYR A 209 16.84 -31.75 -5.95
N ARG A 210 16.01 -31.34 -5.01
CA ARG A 210 14.64 -31.86 -4.88
C ARG A 210 13.67 -31.23 -5.84
N ASP A 211 13.77 -29.91 -5.98
CA ASP A 211 12.95 -29.10 -6.85
C ASP A 211 13.32 -29.34 -8.32
N LEU A 212 14.60 -29.27 -8.67
CA LEU A 212 15.02 -29.34 -10.07
C LEU A 212 15.44 -30.74 -10.52
N MET A 213 16.32 -31.42 -9.77
CA MET A 213 16.96 -32.65 -10.26
C MET A 213 16.07 -33.89 -10.11
N LEU A 214 15.15 -33.89 -9.14
CA LEU A 214 14.16 -34.94 -8.97
C LEU A 214 12.85 -34.67 -9.71
N ASP A 215 12.66 -33.47 -10.26
CA ASP A 215 11.45 -33.15 -11.03
C ASP A 215 11.40 -34.02 -12.32
N PRO A 216 10.38 -34.88 -12.46
CA PRO A 216 10.22 -35.70 -13.65
C PRO A 216 9.75 -34.90 -14.88
N SER A 217 9.42 -33.62 -14.73
CA SER A 217 8.95 -32.74 -15.79
C SER A 217 10.02 -32.52 -16.86
N PRO A 218 9.69 -32.63 -18.16
CA PRO A 218 10.63 -32.27 -19.23
C PRO A 218 10.87 -30.75 -19.33
N TYR A 219 10.19 -29.96 -18.50
CA TYR A 219 10.27 -28.50 -18.47
C TYR A 219 10.68 -27.98 -17.09
N SER A 220 11.29 -28.82 -16.25
CA SER A 220 11.78 -28.44 -14.92
C SER A 220 12.62 -27.16 -14.99
N SER A 221 12.32 -26.21 -14.11
CA SER A 221 13.08 -24.96 -13.93
C SER A 221 13.49 -24.81 -12.48
N VAL A 222 14.42 -23.89 -12.22
CA VAL A 222 14.78 -23.54 -10.85
C VAL A 222 13.63 -22.75 -10.25
N GLU A 223 13.24 -23.10 -9.02
CA GLU A 223 12.27 -22.35 -8.24
C GLU A 223 12.60 -20.84 -8.17
N SER A 224 11.55 -20.05 -8.04
CA SER A 224 11.55 -18.61 -7.90
C SER A 224 12.49 -18.16 -6.77
N PRO A 225 13.37 -17.17 -7.02
CA PRO A 225 14.35 -16.70 -6.04
C PRO A 225 13.76 -16.31 -4.68
N TRP A 226 12.57 -15.69 -4.64
CA TRP A 226 11.94 -15.30 -3.39
C TRP A 226 11.52 -16.51 -2.54
N LEU A 227 11.18 -17.63 -3.16
CA LEU A 227 10.79 -18.84 -2.46
C LEU A 227 12.03 -19.66 -2.08
N VAL A 228 13.00 -19.78 -2.97
CA VAL A 228 14.33 -20.38 -2.71
C VAL A 228 14.99 -19.74 -1.48
N GLU A 229 15.04 -18.40 -1.45
CA GLU A 229 15.64 -17.65 -0.35
C GLU A 229 14.76 -17.66 0.90
N GLY A 230 13.44 -17.80 0.72
CA GLY A 230 12.50 -18.11 1.79
C GLY A 230 12.81 -19.45 2.46
N PHE A 231 13.04 -20.52 1.68
CA PHE A 231 13.43 -21.83 2.20
C PHE A 231 14.80 -21.77 2.87
N ALA A 232 15.77 -21.07 2.29
CA ALA A 232 17.10 -20.95 2.89
C ALA A 232 17.05 -20.23 4.25
N THR A 233 16.37 -19.09 4.33
CA THR A 233 16.18 -18.35 5.60
C THR A 233 15.28 -19.08 6.60
N TYR A 234 14.28 -19.83 6.15
CA TYR A 234 13.50 -20.73 7.02
C TYR A 234 14.35 -21.93 7.51
N GLY A 235 15.30 -22.39 6.71
CA GLY A 235 16.28 -23.41 7.09
C GLY A 235 17.18 -22.93 8.23
N GLU A 236 17.62 -21.67 8.20
CA GLU A 236 18.32 -21.05 9.33
C GLU A 236 17.48 -21.14 10.63
N HIS A 237 16.17 -20.81 10.56
CA HIS A 237 15.26 -20.93 11.70
C HIS A 237 15.10 -22.38 12.20
N LEU A 238 14.91 -23.34 11.30
CA LEU A 238 14.79 -24.76 11.64
C LEU A 238 16.04 -25.29 12.35
N ALA A 239 17.22 -24.77 11.98
CA ALA A 239 18.49 -25.07 12.64
C ALA A 239 18.71 -24.29 13.96
N GLY A 240 17.77 -23.44 14.37
CA GLY A 240 17.80 -22.66 15.62
C GLY A 240 18.46 -21.28 15.50
N TYR A 241 18.56 -20.72 14.29
CA TYR A 241 19.30 -19.48 14.00
C TYR A 241 18.43 -18.38 13.40
N ASP A 242 17.83 -17.56 14.27
CA ASP A 242 16.97 -16.45 13.83
C ASP A 242 17.67 -15.07 13.85
N GLU A 243 18.90 -14.95 14.38
CA GLU A 243 19.55 -13.65 14.57
C GLU A 243 19.82 -12.90 13.24
N ARG A 244 20.32 -13.62 12.22
CA ARG A 244 20.57 -13.06 10.88
C ARG A 244 19.26 -12.62 10.23
N ALA A 245 18.26 -13.50 10.27
CA ALA A 245 16.90 -13.26 9.78
C ALA A 245 16.24 -12.06 10.49
N GLY A 246 16.51 -11.83 11.77
CA GLY A 246 15.99 -10.67 12.51
C GLY A 246 16.39 -9.32 11.91
N SER A 247 17.63 -9.19 11.42
CA SER A 247 18.08 -7.98 10.72
C SER A 247 17.42 -7.77 9.36
N GLN A 248 17.12 -8.87 8.66
CA GLN A 248 16.43 -8.88 7.37
C GLN A 248 14.96 -8.52 7.55
N LEU A 249 14.30 -9.14 8.54
CA LEU A 249 12.94 -8.83 8.97
C LEU A 249 12.79 -7.36 9.38
N SER A 250 13.75 -6.82 10.13
CA SER A 250 13.73 -5.39 10.49
C SER A 250 13.84 -4.47 9.27
N ALA A 251 14.56 -4.87 8.23
CA ALA A 251 14.63 -4.09 6.99
C ALA A 251 13.29 -4.12 6.25
N PHE A 252 12.66 -5.30 6.14
CA PHE A 252 11.35 -5.47 5.54
C PHE A 252 10.25 -4.71 6.29
N THR A 253 10.15 -4.87 7.60
CA THR A 253 9.08 -4.24 8.40
C THR A 253 9.15 -2.71 8.39
N ARG A 254 10.32 -2.11 8.13
CA ARG A 254 10.48 -0.65 7.94
C ARG A 254 10.14 -0.18 6.53
N ASP A 255 10.21 -1.08 5.55
CA ASP A 255 9.88 -0.82 4.16
C ASP A 255 9.05 -1.98 3.57
N PRO A 256 7.81 -2.18 4.07
CA PRO A 256 6.98 -3.30 3.63
C PRO A 256 6.40 -3.08 2.23
N GLY A 257 6.74 -1.95 1.61
CA GLY A 257 6.51 -1.66 0.21
C GLY A 257 7.47 -2.42 -0.72
N VAL A 258 8.46 -3.15 -0.22
CA VAL A 258 9.26 -4.07 -1.06
C VAL A 258 8.40 -5.26 -1.48
N GLY A 259 8.36 -5.54 -2.78
CA GLY A 259 7.57 -6.64 -3.33
C GLY A 259 8.16 -8.01 -3.00
N LEU A 260 7.34 -8.93 -2.47
CA LEU A 260 7.74 -10.30 -2.13
C LEU A 260 8.33 -11.04 -3.33
N THR A 261 7.65 -11.02 -4.47
CA THR A 261 8.04 -11.79 -5.66
C THR A 261 9.05 -11.06 -6.56
N ASN A 262 9.35 -9.79 -6.27
CA ASN A 262 10.30 -8.99 -7.05
C ASN A 262 11.68 -9.05 -6.40
N TRP A 263 12.50 -10.00 -6.83
CA TRP A 263 13.79 -10.27 -6.20
C TRP A 263 14.89 -9.32 -6.70
N LEU A 264 15.33 -8.42 -5.83
CA LEU A 264 16.42 -7.47 -6.10
C LEU A 264 17.67 -7.76 -5.24
N GLY A 265 17.66 -8.87 -4.48
CA GLY A 265 18.72 -9.21 -3.52
C GLY A 265 18.86 -8.22 -2.36
N LEU A 266 17.83 -7.41 -2.08
CA LEU A 266 17.86 -6.46 -0.97
C LEU A 266 17.66 -7.18 0.36
N ARG A 267 18.26 -6.68 1.44
CA ARG A 267 18.03 -7.19 2.80
C ARG A 267 16.54 -7.29 3.17
N ALA A 268 15.71 -6.37 2.68
CA ALA A 268 14.26 -6.39 2.84
C ALA A 268 13.56 -7.50 2.01
N ASN A 269 14.10 -7.91 0.85
CA ASN A 269 13.57 -9.06 0.11
C ASN A 269 13.72 -10.35 0.93
N TYR A 270 14.90 -10.58 1.54
CA TYR A 270 15.09 -11.71 2.45
C TYR A 270 14.14 -11.66 3.65
N GLY A 271 13.92 -10.48 4.25
CA GLY A 271 12.98 -10.31 5.36
C GLY A 271 11.53 -10.61 4.97
N ALA A 272 11.12 -10.18 3.77
CA ALA A 272 9.80 -10.48 3.23
C ALA A 272 9.63 -11.98 3.02
N ALA A 273 10.57 -12.62 2.30
CA ALA A 273 10.56 -14.05 2.01
C ALA A 273 10.56 -14.90 3.29
N TYR A 274 11.44 -14.60 4.24
CA TYR A 274 11.50 -15.26 5.54
C TYR A 274 10.17 -15.15 6.29
N SER A 275 9.61 -13.95 6.42
CA SER A 275 8.33 -13.77 7.13
C SER A 275 7.18 -14.46 6.40
N PHE A 276 7.15 -14.44 5.06
CA PHE A 276 6.12 -15.16 4.31
C PHE A 276 6.23 -16.67 4.50
N MET A 277 7.44 -17.23 4.46
CA MET A 277 7.67 -18.66 4.71
C MET A 277 7.32 -19.06 6.14
N ARG A 278 7.63 -18.24 7.14
CA ARG A 278 7.20 -18.45 8.52
C ARG A 278 5.68 -18.43 8.65
N TYR A 279 5.01 -17.48 8.00
CA TYR A 279 3.55 -17.42 7.97
C TYR A 279 2.92 -18.67 7.33
N LEU A 280 3.48 -19.11 6.20
CA LEU A 280 3.04 -20.28 5.46
C LEU A 280 3.24 -21.56 6.28
N ALA A 281 4.41 -21.72 6.92
CA ALA A 281 4.72 -22.86 7.77
C ALA A 281 3.83 -22.92 9.02
N ASP A 282 3.57 -21.79 9.68
CA ASP A 282 2.66 -21.71 10.83
C ASP A 282 1.22 -22.10 10.45
N ARG A 283 0.81 -21.75 9.22
CA ARG A 283 -0.57 -21.93 8.76
C ARG A 283 -0.85 -23.31 8.19
N GLU A 284 0.07 -23.85 7.39
CA GLU A 284 -0.12 -25.11 6.65
C GLU A 284 0.72 -26.27 7.23
N GLY A 285 1.74 -25.97 8.04
CA GLY A 285 2.57 -26.96 8.74
C GLY A 285 3.78 -27.49 7.95
N PRO A 286 4.67 -28.24 8.60
CA PRO A 286 5.94 -28.70 8.00
C PRO A 286 5.75 -29.67 6.83
N ALA A 287 4.71 -30.50 6.85
CA ALA A 287 4.40 -31.41 5.74
C ALA A 287 4.02 -30.68 4.45
N PHE A 288 3.43 -29.48 4.57
CA PHE A 288 3.16 -28.62 3.43
C PHE A 288 4.45 -28.06 2.84
N VAL A 289 5.35 -27.53 3.70
CA VAL A 289 6.66 -27.02 3.27
C VAL A 289 7.46 -28.10 2.52
N ARG A 290 7.48 -29.31 3.08
CA ARG A 290 8.05 -30.51 2.46
C ARG A 290 7.51 -30.79 1.07
N ALA A 291 6.18 -30.69 0.90
CA ALA A 291 5.50 -30.94 -0.37
C ALA A 291 5.71 -29.80 -1.38
N LEU A 292 5.84 -28.56 -0.91
CA LEU A 292 6.12 -27.39 -1.75
C LEU A 292 7.52 -27.46 -2.36
N ILE A 293 8.52 -27.91 -1.60
CA ILE A 293 9.89 -28.15 -2.13
C ILE A 293 9.91 -29.25 -3.21
N ASP A 294 8.97 -30.18 -3.16
CA ASP A 294 8.87 -31.30 -4.11
C ASP A 294 7.93 -30.99 -5.28
N GLN A 295 7.43 -29.75 -5.38
CA GLN A 295 6.40 -29.38 -6.34
C GLN A 295 7.02 -29.01 -7.70
N PRO A 296 6.71 -29.70 -8.80
CA PRO A 296 7.25 -29.38 -10.14
C PRO A 296 6.85 -28.02 -10.75
N LEU A 297 6.06 -27.23 -10.04
CA LEU A 297 5.60 -25.92 -10.50
C LEU A 297 6.24 -24.87 -9.61
N ASP A 298 6.68 -23.78 -10.22
CA ASP A 298 7.41 -22.74 -9.50
C ASP A 298 6.50 -21.59 -9.02
N GLY A 299 6.95 -20.92 -7.98
CA GLY A 299 6.45 -19.64 -7.49
C GLY A 299 5.00 -19.74 -7.05
N GLU A 300 4.16 -18.82 -7.53
CA GLU A 300 2.74 -18.81 -7.17
C GLU A 300 2.03 -20.08 -7.64
N ALA A 301 2.39 -20.59 -8.83
CA ALA A 301 1.80 -21.81 -9.37
C ALA A 301 2.17 -23.03 -8.52
N GLY A 302 3.40 -23.08 -8.00
CA GLY A 302 3.86 -24.09 -7.04
C GLY A 302 3.09 -24.06 -5.73
N VAL A 303 2.94 -22.87 -5.15
CA VAL A 303 2.18 -22.67 -3.91
C VAL A 303 0.72 -23.10 -4.12
N ASP A 304 0.07 -22.63 -5.19
CA ASP A 304 -1.33 -22.98 -5.50
C ASP A 304 -1.52 -24.47 -5.76
N ALA A 305 -0.60 -25.11 -6.50
CA ALA A 305 -0.65 -26.54 -6.76
C ALA A 305 -0.49 -27.36 -5.48
N THR A 306 0.39 -26.94 -4.58
CA THR A 306 0.60 -27.60 -3.29
C THR A 306 -0.59 -27.43 -2.37
N LEU A 307 -1.19 -26.23 -2.31
CA LEU A 307 -2.44 -25.95 -1.57
C LEU A 307 -3.59 -26.81 -2.08
N ALA A 308 -3.74 -26.92 -3.39
CA ALA A 308 -4.73 -27.81 -4.00
C ALA A 308 -4.47 -29.29 -3.64
N GLY A 309 -3.20 -29.71 -3.62
CA GLY A 309 -2.77 -31.06 -3.25
C GLY A 309 -3.16 -31.46 -1.82
N VAL A 310 -3.14 -30.50 -0.87
CA VAL A 310 -3.59 -30.71 0.51
C VAL A 310 -5.07 -30.38 0.73
N SER A 311 -5.84 -30.14 -0.35
CA SER A 311 -7.25 -29.73 -0.29
C SER A 311 -7.51 -28.46 0.53
N SER A 312 -6.54 -27.53 0.55
CA SER A 312 -6.70 -26.21 1.17
C SER A 312 -7.73 -25.39 0.40
N ALA A 313 -8.51 -24.59 1.12
CA ALA A 313 -9.45 -23.64 0.52
C ALA A 313 -8.77 -22.33 0.09
N TYR A 314 -7.48 -22.18 0.41
CA TYR A 314 -6.69 -21.00 0.13
C TYR A 314 -5.95 -21.13 -1.21
N SER A 315 -5.67 -19.98 -1.80
CA SER A 315 -4.68 -19.78 -2.86
C SER A 315 -3.55 -18.91 -2.35
N PHE A 316 -2.44 -18.86 -3.08
CA PHE A 316 -1.34 -17.92 -2.88
C PHE A 316 -1.87 -16.49 -2.73
N ALA A 317 -2.78 -16.07 -3.61
CA ALA A 317 -3.41 -14.75 -3.55
C ALA A 317 -4.09 -14.48 -2.19
N SER A 318 -4.85 -15.44 -1.65
CA SER A 318 -5.51 -15.27 -0.36
C SER A 318 -4.54 -15.32 0.83
N LEU A 319 -3.49 -16.16 0.74
CA LEU A 319 -2.44 -16.22 1.76
C LEU A 319 -1.62 -14.94 1.79
N PHE A 320 -1.29 -14.39 0.62
CA PHE A 320 -0.63 -13.10 0.48
C PHE A 320 -1.48 -11.97 1.11
N ASP A 321 -2.78 -11.93 0.79
CA ASP A 321 -3.71 -10.93 1.34
C ASP A 321 -3.82 -11.01 2.87
N ASP A 322 -3.69 -12.21 3.45
CA ASP A 322 -3.70 -12.41 4.89
C ASP A 322 -2.33 -12.14 5.53
N TRP A 323 -1.22 -12.53 4.90
CA TRP A 323 0.15 -12.24 5.35
C TRP A 323 0.42 -10.74 5.44
N VAL A 324 -0.04 -9.96 4.45
CA VAL A 324 0.02 -8.49 4.49
C VAL A 324 -0.68 -7.93 5.73
N VAL A 325 -1.86 -8.46 6.08
CA VAL A 325 -2.59 -8.01 7.27
C VAL A 325 -1.92 -8.52 8.55
N ALA A 326 -1.44 -9.76 8.57
CA ALA A 326 -0.73 -10.38 9.69
C ALA A 326 0.52 -9.58 10.05
N GLY A 327 1.30 -9.16 9.05
CA GLY A 327 2.49 -8.34 9.25
C GLY A 327 2.23 -7.02 9.98
N PHE A 328 0.99 -6.52 10.00
CA PHE A 328 0.59 -5.38 10.82
C PHE A 328 -0.07 -5.79 12.15
N LEU A 329 -0.93 -6.80 12.16
CA LEU A 329 -1.71 -7.13 13.35
C LEU A 329 -0.96 -7.93 14.41
N ASP A 330 0.13 -8.61 14.06
CA ASP A 330 0.82 -9.55 14.95
C ASP A 330 1.27 -8.94 16.29
N GLU A 331 1.77 -7.70 16.32
CA GLU A 331 2.13 -7.02 17.58
C GLU A 331 0.99 -6.18 18.20
N ARG A 332 -0.26 -6.38 17.78
CA ARG A 332 -1.43 -5.58 18.19
C ARG A 332 -2.49 -6.46 18.87
N PRO A 333 -2.34 -6.76 20.18
CA PRO A 333 -3.25 -7.65 20.89
C PRO A 333 -4.65 -7.01 21.07
N PRO A 334 -5.69 -7.82 21.31
CA PRO A 334 -5.70 -9.29 21.25
C PRO A 334 -5.48 -9.86 19.85
N GLN A 335 -4.76 -10.98 19.75
CA GLN A 335 -4.49 -11.65 18.47
C GLN A 335 -5.78 -12.01 17.73
N LEU A 336 -5.80 -11.79 16.42
CA LEU A 336 -6.92 -12.07 15.54
C LEU A 336 -6.53 -13.16 14.55
N TRP A 337 -7.09 -14.36 14.64
CA TRP A 337 -6.86 -15.41 13.65
C TRP A 337 -7.40 -14.98 12.26
N PRO A 338 -6.68 -15.20 11.15
CA PRO A 338 -5.38 -15.86 11.00
C PRO A 338 -4.17 -14.89 10.94
N TYR A 339 -4.28 -13.70 11.52
CA TYR A 339 -3.34 -12.57 11.34
C TYR A 339 -2.26 -12.48 12.42
N PHE A 340 -1.57 -13.58 12.70
CA PHE A 340 -0.44 -13.61 13.66
C PHE A 340 0.59 -14.67 13.28
N PHE A 341 1.71 -14.65 13.98
CA PHE A 341 2.81 -15.60 13.90
C PHE A 341 3.00 -16.30 15.25
N SER A 342 3.45 -17.56 15.25
CA SER A 342 3.50 -18.37 16.47
C SER A 342 4.64 -17.97 17.42
N ASP A 343 5.84 -17.80 16.89
CA ASP A 343 7.07 -17.47 17.61
C ASP A 343 7.98 -16.49 16.83
N LEU A 344 7.39 -15.76 15.87
CA LEU A 344 7.99 -14.61 15.20
C LEU A 344 7.23 -13.34 15.60
N SER A 345 7.92 -12.21 15.76
CA SER A 345 7.26 -10.91 15.96
C SER A 345 7.43 -10.06 14.72
N VAL A 346 6.32 -9.79 14.03
CA VAL A 346 6.30 -9.02 12.78
C VAL A 346 5.47 -7.76 12.99
N SER A 347 6.12 -6.59 12.98
CA SER A 347 5.41 -5.31 13.01
C SER A 347 5.83 -4.41 11.86
N ALA A 348 5.16 -4.57 10.71
CA ALA A 348 5.17 -3.63 9.60
C ALA A 348 4.85 -2.21 10.09
N GLN A 349 5.74 -1.28 9.79
CA GLN A 349 5.70 0.08 10.30
C GLN A 349 4.81 0.94 9.41
N PRO A 350 3.70 1.49 9.95
CA PRO A 350 2.86 2.38 9.17
C PRO A 350 3.45 3.78 9.05
N TRP A 351 3.05 4.47 7.99
CA TRP A 351 3.24 5.91 7.89
C TRP A 351 2.12 6.63 8.63
N THR A 352 2.48 7.28 9.74
CA THR A 352 1.55 8.12 10.49
C THR A 352 1.19 9.36 9.69
N LEU A 353 -0.10 9.50 9.40
CA LEU A 353 -0.66 10.67 8.78
C LEU A 353 -0.80 11.80 9.80
N THR A 354 -0.56 13.03 9.37
CA THR A 354 -0.70 14.22 10.21
C THR A 354 -1.57 15.26 9.53
N GLY A 355 -2.28 16.07 10.30
CA GLY A 355 -3.15 17.14 9.78
C GLY A 355 -4.57 17.09 10.34
N ALA A 356 -5.42 17.96 9.80
CA ALA A 356 -6.84 18.02 10.14
C ALA A 356 -7.66 17.04 9.29
N PHE A 357 -8.73 16.49 9.87
CA PHE A 357 -9.59 15.52 9.19
C PHE A 357 -10.71 16.14 8.35
N PRO A 358 -10.95 15.70 7.11
CA PRO A 358 -10.37 14.47 6.58
C PRO A 358 -8.90 14.57 6.16
N ALA A 359 -8.13 13.55 6.56
CA ALA A 359 -6.79 13.35 6.07
C ALA A 359 -6.91 12.83 4.63
N GLN A 360 -6.20 13.46 3.69
CA GLN A 360 -6.26 13.14 2.27
C GLN A 360 -4.85 13.11 1.68
N GLY A 361 -4.62 12.21 0.74
CA GLY A 361 -3.32 12.09 0.09
C GLY A 361 -3.31 11.10 -1.06
N SER A 362 -2.11 10.86 -1.59
CA SER A 362 -1.86 9.86 -2.61
C SER A 362 -0.59 9.10 -2.29
N ALA A 363 -0.55 7.83 -2.63
CA ALA A 363 0.63 6.98 -2.52
C ALA A 363 0.69 6.03 -3.70
N ALA A 364 1.78 5.26 -3.78
CA ALA A 364 1.94 4.20 -4.76
C ALA A 364 2.45 2.94 -4.08
N VAL A 365 2.03 1.80 -4.58
CA VAL A 365 2.45 0.48 -4.09
C VAL A 365 2.94 -0.38 -5.26
N VAL A 366 4.06 -1.07 -5.08
CA VAL A 366 4.55 -2.05 -6.06
C VAL A 366 3.79 -3.37 -5.93
N ASN A 367 3.78 -4.17 -6.99
CA ASN A 367 3.23 -5.52 -6.92
C ASN A 367 3.88 -6.34 -5.81
N TYR A 368 3.04 -7.08 -5.09
CA TYR A 368 3.38 -7.93 -3.96
C TYR A 368 4.07 -7.20 -2.80
N GLY A 369 3.93 -5.87 -2.72
CA GLY A 369 4.28 -5.05 -1.57
C GLY A 369 3.02 -4.41 -0.96
N ALA A 370 3.19 -3.74 0.19
CA ALA A 370 2.09 -3.10 0.91
C ALA A 370 2.46 -1.73 1.48
N VAL A 371 1.47 -0.84 1.54
CA VAL A 371 1.55 0.48 2.19
C VAL A 371 0.55 0.50 3.34
N TYR A 372 1.02 0.96 4.50
CA TYR A 372 0.23 1.05 5.73
C TYR A 372 0.13 2.53 6.13
N LEU A 373 -1.08 3.06 6.15
CA LEU A 373 -1.37 4.47 6.41
C LEU A 373 -2.14 4.58 7.71
N ASP A 374 -1.50 5.10 8.74
CA ASP A 374 -2.08 5.18 10.08
C ASP A 374 -2.68 6.57 10.30
N PHE A 375 -3.99 6.61 10.51
CA PHE A 375 -4.72 7.86 10.75
C PHE A 375 -4.51 8.33 12.20
N PRO A 376 -4.54 9.66 12.43
CA PRO A 376 -4.52 10.20 13.79
C PRO A 376 -5.60 9.59 14.69
N ALA A 377 -5.33 9.54 15.99
CA ALA A 377 -6.27 8.98 16.96
C ALA A 377 -7.63 9.70 16.94
N THR A 378 -8.69 8.93 17.13
CA THR A 378 -10.08 9.37 17.16
C THR A 378 -10.68 9.08 18.55
N LEU A 379 -11.83 9.69 18.85
CA LEU A 379 -12.59 9.28 20.04
C LEU A 379 -13.17 7.88 19.79
N PRO A 380 -13.15 6.95 20.77
CA PRO A 380 -13.75 5.62 20.60
C PRO A 380 -15.23 5.65 20.23
N SER A 381 -15.96 6.72 20.55
CA SER A 381 -17.37 6.89 20.18
C SER A 381 -17.57 7.34 18.73
N ALA A 382 -16.52 7.79 18.05
CA ALA A 382 -16.60 8.28 16.68
C ALA A 382 -16.74 7.11 15.70
N ILE A 383 -17.47 7.35 14.62
CA ILE A 383 -17.50 6.44 13.47
C ILE A 383 -16.44 6.90 12.48
N PHE A 384 -15.49 6.05 12.11
CA PHE A 384 -14.47 6.40 11.13
C PHE A 384 -14.83 5.87 9.75
N GLN A 385 -14.54 6.63 8.70
CA GLN A 385 -14.69 6.19 7.32
C GLN A 385 -13.41 6.45 6.54
N ALA A 386 -13.10 5.55 5.62
CA ALA A 386 -12.01 5.68 4.68
C ALA A 386 -12.49 5.42 3.25
N VAL A 387 -11.87 6.12 2.30
CA VAL A 387 -12.06 5.95 0.86
C VAL A 387 -10.70 5.65 0.24
N VAL A 388 -10.66 4.68 -0.67
CA VAL A 388 -9.51 4.38 -1.52
C VAL A 388 -9.94 4.38 -2.97
N ASP A 389 -9.15 5.04 -3.81
CA ASP A 389 -9.38 5.16 -5.25
C ASP A 389 -8.09 4.97 -6.05
N GLY A 390 -8.16 4.28 -7.19
CA GLY A 390 -7.01 3.88 -7.99
C GLY A 390 -7.24 4.05 -9.50
N ALA A 391 -6.23 3.76 -10.32
CA ALA A 391 -6.44 3.72 -11.76
C ALA A 391 -7.30 2.51 -12.17
N ASP A 392 -8.16 2.66 -13.19
CA ASP A 392 -8.98 1.56 -13.69
C ASP A 392 -8.13 0.32 -14.06
N GLY A 393 -8.58 -0.86 -13.66
CA GLY A 393 -7.86 -2.12 -13.83
C GLY A 393 -6.58 -2.29 -12.98
N ALA A 394 -6.25 -1.36 -12.07
CA ALA A 394 -5.16 -1.57 -11.14
C ALA A 394 -5.48 -2.77 -10.22
N PRO A 395 -4.52 -3.69 -9.98
CA PRO A 395 -4.71 -4.88 -9.16
C PRO A 395 -4.57 -4.52 -7.67
N LEU A 396 -5.22 -3.43 -7.26
CA LEU A 396 -5.18 -2.90 -5.90
C LEU A 396 -6.15 -3.65 -5.01
N HIS A 397 -5.72 -3.88 -3.79
CA HIS A 397 -6.51 -4.41 -2.69
C HIS A 397 -6.31 -3.51 -1.48
N ALA A 398 -7.35 -3.38 -0.66
CA ALA A 398 -7.27 -2.55 0.54
C ALA A 398 -8.08 -3.13 1.70
N ALA A 399 -7.68 -2.77 2.91
CA ALA A 399 -8.38 -3.10 4.14
C ALA A 399 -8.25 -1.97 5.15
N LEU A 400 -9.34 -1.69 5.86
CA LEU A 400 -9.32 -0.81 7.02
C LEU A 400 -9.21 -1.67 8.29
N VAL A 401 -8.15 -1.47 9.06
CA VAL A 401 -7.96 -2.06 10.38
C VAL A 401 -8.31 -1.02 11.44
N SER A 402 -9.30 -1.30 12.27
CA SER A 402 -9.63 -0.49 13.45
C SER A 402 -9.18 -1.24 14.69
N TRP A 403 -8.40 -0.59 15.54
CA TRP A 403 -7.75 -1.23 16.68
C TRP A 403 -7.72 -0.28 17.89
N ASP A 404 -7.61 -0.88 19.07
CA ASP A 404 -7.54 -0.14 20.32
C ASP A 404 -6.07 -0.02 20.74
N SER A 405 -5.58 1.21 20.90
CA SER A 405 -4.21 1.47 21.29
C SER A 405 -3.84 0.93 22.68
N ALA A 406 -4.83 0.69 23.54
CA ALA A 406 -4.66 0.04 24.83
C ALA A 406 -4.67 -1.50 24.76
N GLY A 407 -5.05 -2.08 23.63
CA GLY A 407 -5.17 -3.53 23.42
C GLY A 407 -6.27 -4.20 24.26
N ALA A 408 -7.32 -3.47 24.64
CA ALA A 408 -8.45 -4.02 25.41
C ALA A 408 -9.55 -4.61 24.51
N VAL A 409 -9.62 -4.21 23.24
CA VAL A 409 -10.60 -4.67 22.25
C VAL A 409 -9.89 -5.34 21.07
N SER A 410 -10.35 -6.53 20.68
CA SER A 410 -9.86 -7.22 19.47
C SER A 410 -9.95 -6.33 18.24
N PRO A 411 -8.88 -6.23 17.42
CA PRO A 411 -8.93 -5.47 16.18
C PRO A 411 -10.07 -5.92 15.26
N SER A 412 -10.62 -4.97 14.51
CA SER A 412 -11.60 -5.21 13.45
C SER A 412 -10.97 -4.95 12.08
N LEU A 413 -11.19 -5.87 11.14
CA LEU A 413 -10.73 -5.79 9.76
C LEU A 413 -11.93 -5.65 8.81
N THR A 414 -11.90 -4.71 7.88
CA THR A 414 -12.91 -4.59 6.82
C THR A 414 -12.23 -4.37 5.47
N ARG A 415 -12.42 -5.32 4.54
CA ARG A 415 -11.86 -5.26 3.18
C ARG A 415 -12.67 -4.31 2.30
N PHE A 416 -12.00 -3.62 1.39
CA PHE A 416 -12.65 -2.79 0.37
C PHE A 416 -13.03 -3.65 -0.84
N ASP A 417 -14.18 -3.38 -1.45
CA ASP A 417 -14.55 -3.95 -2.75
C ASP A 417 -14.06 -3.04 -3.87
N LEU A 418 -12.84 -3.29 -4.35
CA LEU A 418 -12.18 -2.51 -5.40
C LEU A 418 -12.34 -3.13 -6.81
N ALA A 419 -13.29 -4.05 -7.00
CA ALA A 419 -13.47 -4.81 -8.25
C ALA A 419 -13.68 -3.94 -9.50
N ASN A 420 -13.95 -2.64 -9.33
CA ASN A 420 -13.86 -1.63 -10.39
C ASN A 420 -13.16 -0.36 -9.89
N ALA A 421 -11.89 -0.20 -10.26
CA ALA A 421 -11.04 0.87 -9.79
C ALA A 421 -11.39 2.27 -10.35
N ALA A 422 -12.34 2.41 -11.30
CA ALA A 422 -12.84 3.73 -11.71
C ALA A 422 -13.74 4.41 -10.65
N THR A 423 -14.07 3.67 -9.59
CA THR A 423 -15.07 4.05 -8.58
C THR A 423 -14.45 4.17 -7.19
N GLY A 424 -13.41 3.41 -6.88
CA GLY A 424 -12.96 3.32 -5.50
C GLY A 424 -14.07 2.77 -4.60
N SER A 425 -13.75 2.59 -3.32
CA SER A 425 -14.69 2.01 -2.38
C SER A 425 -14.60 2.74 -1.05
N THR A 426 -15.73 2.78 -0.36
CA THR A 426 -15.87 3.46 0.93
C THR A 426 -16.13 2.40 2.00
N VAL A 427 -15.32 2.42 3.05
CA VAL A 427 -15.49 1.52 4.21
C VAL A 427 -15.69 2.36 5.45
N THR A 428 -16.74 2.01 6.22
CA THR A 428 -17.05 2.62 7.51
C THR A 428 -16.66 1.63 8.62
N ALA A 429 -15.75 2.06 9.49
CA ALA A 429 -15.36 1.32 10.67
C ALA A 429 -16.48 1.29 11.72
N PRO A 430 -16.56 0.20 12.50
CA PRO A 430 -17.38 0.18 13.71
C PRO A 430 -16.87 1.20 14.74
N ALA A 431 -17.77 1.72 15.58
CA ALA A 431 -17.39 2.46 16.79
C ALA A 431 -16.70 1.53 17.80
N GLY A 432 -15.99 2.11 18.77
CA GLY A 432 -15.31 1.40 19.87
C GLY A 432 -13.79 1.38 19.78
N TYR A 433 -13.21 1.99 18.74
CA TYR A 433 -11.77 1.99 18.47
C TYR A 433 -11.22 3.42 18.43
N ASP A 434 -10.00 3.62 18.92
CA ASP A 434 -9.32 4.92 18.94
C ASP A 434 -8.26 5.07 17.84
N ARG A 435 -7.97 3.99 17.10
CA ARG A 435 -7.00 3.96 16.01
C ARG A 435 -7.55 3.27 14.77
N HIS A 436 -7.16 3.80 13.62
CA HIS A 436 -7.55 3.29 12.31
C HIS A 436 -6.34 3.32 11.38
N THR A 437 -6.06 2.20 10.73
CA THR A 437 -4.96 2.05 9.78
C THR A 437 -5.50 1.49 8.47
N LEU A 438 -5.29 2.22 7.38
CA LEU A 438 -5.59 1.75 6.03
C LEU A 438 -4.39 1.01 5.47
N ILE A 439 -4.58 -0.23 5.07
CA ILE A 439 -3.58 -1.07 4.42
C ILE A 439 -3.97 -1.18 2.95
N VAL A 440 -3.04 -0.88 2.04
CA VAL A 440 -3.23 -0.99 0.58
C VAL A 440 -2.07 -1.78 -0.01
N TRP A 441 -2.36 -2.79 -0.81
CA TRP A 441 -1.38 -3.64 -1.48
C TRP A 441 -1.80 -3.93 -2.91
N ALA A 442 -0.89 -4.50 -3.72
CA ALA A 442 -1.17 -4.85 -5.11
C ALA A 442 -0.77 -6.29 -5.44
N ARG A 443 -1.55 -6.96 -6.29
CA ARG A 443 -1.28 -8.31 -6.82
C ARG A 443 -1.37 -8.33 -8.35
N GLY A 444 -0.44 -7.63 -9.00
CA GLY A 444 -0.30 -7.63 -10.46
C GLY A 444 0.52 -8.82 -10.97
N LEU A 445 0.97 -8.74 -12.22
CA LEU A 445 1.77 -9.82 -12.82
C LEU A 445 3.07 -10.06 -12.02
N VAL A 446 3.36 -11.32 -11.72
CA VAL A 446 4.67 -11.73 -11.19
C VAL A 446 5.78 -11.21 -12.10
N TRP A 447 6.91 -10.81 -11.50
CA TRP A 447 8.05 -10.14 -12.16
C TRP A 447 7.77 -8.72 -12.67
N SER A 448 6.56 -8.19 -12.50
CA SER A 448 6.29 -6.80 -12.82
C SER A 448 6.72 -5.88 -11.67
N VAL A 449 7.57 -4.92 -11.99
CA VAL A 449 7.95 -3.81 -11.09
C VAL A 449 6.95 -2.64 -11.12
N ALA A 450 5.75 -2.86 -11.68
CA ALA A 450 4.74 -1.82 -11.79
C ALA A 450 4.35 -1.29 -10.42
N SER A 451 4.33 0.04 -10.31
CA SER A 451 3.77 0.75 -9.16
C SER A 451 2.40 1.29 -9.52
N TYR A 452 1.44 1.15 -8.60
CA TYR A 452 0.07 1.60 -8.80
C TYR A 452 -0.23 2.75 -7.87
N SER A 453 -0.57 3.90 -8.46
CA SER A 453 -0.98 5.07 -7.71
C SER A 453 -2.41 4.91 -7.21
N PHE A 454 -2.64 5.37 -5.99
CA PHE A 454 -3.96 5.48 -5.40
C PHE A 454 -4.08 6.79 -4.62
N THR A 455 -5.31 7.28 -4.50
CA THR A 455 -5.65 8.34 -3.55
C THR A 455 -6.39 7.74 -2.38
N TYR A 456 -6.21 8.33 -1.21
CA TYR A 456 -6.90 7.92 0.00
C TYR A 456 -7.46 9.14 0.70
N SER A 457 -8.54 8.91 1.44
CA SER A 457 -9.03 9.89 2.40
C SER A 457 -9.65 9.18 3.60
N GLY A 458 -9.68 9.84 4.76
CA GLY A 458 -10.42 9.31 5.92
C GLY A 458 -10.85 10.41 6.89
N SER A 459 -11.99 10.21 7.56
CA SER A 459 -12.60 11.17 8.50
C SER A 459 -13.27 10.45 9.67
N PRO A 460 -13.16 10.96 10.91
CA PRO A 460 -14.12 10.66 11.96
C PRO A 460 -15.45 11.37 11.67
N ASP A 461 -16.53 10.74 12.11
CA ASP A 461 -17.93 11.19 12.08
C ASP A 461 -18.37 11.80 10.74
N PRO A 462 -18.20 11.09 9.60
CA PRO A 462 -18.63 11.59 8.30
C PRO A 462 -20.17 11.79 8.30
N PRO A 463 -20.66 13.00 8.01
CA PRO A 463 -22.10 13.28 7.96
C PRO A 463 -22.78 12.43 6.89
N GLY A 464 -23.86 11.74 7.25
CA GLY A 464 -24.63 10.92 6.30
C GLY A 464 -23.87 9.74 5.69
N GLY A 465 -22.74 9.34 6.28
CA GLY A 465 -21.92 8.22 5.79
C GLY A 465 -21.21 8.50 4.46
N VAL A 466 -21.04 9.77 4.08
CA VAL A 466 -20.34 10.18 2.84
C VAL A 466 -19.22 11.15 3.17
N GLN A 467 -18.03 10.88 2.62
CA GLN A 467 -16.88 11.78 2.68
C GLN A 467 -16.68 12.50 1.34
N PHE A 468 -16.49 13.82 1.38
CA PHE A 468 -16.16 14.61 0.19
C PHE A 468 -14.64 14.70 -0.01
N LEU A 469 -14.14 14.21 -1.15
CA LEU A 469 -12.70 14.13 -1.45
C LEU A 469 -12.02 15.49 -1.66
N ASP A 470 -12.79 16.55 -1.94
CA ASP A 470 -12.29 17.92 -2.09
C ASP A 470 -12.48 18.78 -0.83
N MET A 471 -12.80 18.18 0.31
CA MET A 471 -13.18 18.90 1.54
C MET A 471 -12.52 18.31 2.79
N GLY A 472 -11.32 18.78 3.11
CA GLY A 472 -10.55 18.50 4.32
C GLY A 472 -11.00 19.31 5.56
N GLY A 473 -10.58 18.90 6.77
CA GLY A 473 -10.91 19.59 8.03
C GLY A 473 -10.28 20.95 8.21
N GLY A 474 -9.23 21.22 7.44
CA GLY A 474 -8.65 22.55 7.34
C GLY A 474 -9.41 23.48 6.40
N ASP A 475 -10.41 23.00 5.64
CA ASP A 475 -11.20 23.85 4.77
C ASP A 475 -12.15 24.72 5.61
N PRO A 476 -12.15 26.05 5.45
CA PRO A 476 -12.99 26.96 6.23
C PRO A 476 -14.50 26.79 5.99
N PHE A 477 -14.91 25.97 5.01
CA PHE A 477 -16.30 25.66 4.73
C PHE A 477 -16.73 24.26 5.19
N TYR A 478 -15.80 23.43 5.69
CA TYR A 478 -16.06 22.06 6.09
C TYR A 478 -17.19 21.95 7.12
N GLU A 479 -17.13 22.75 8.21
CA GLU A 479 -18.14 22.72 9.27
C GLU A 479 -19.57 23.00 8.75
N TYR A 480 -19.72 23.95 7.82
CA TYR A 480 -21.01 24.31 7.26
C TYR A 480 -21.54 23.23 6.33
N VAL A 481 -20.66 22.65 5.51
CA VAL A 481 -21.04 21.55 4.62
C VAL A 481 -21.42 20.32 5.43
N ALA A 482 -20.66 19.99 6.47
CA ALA A 482 -20.95 18.86 7.33
C ALA A 482 -22.32 19.00 8.03
N ALA A 483 -22.62 20.21 8.54
CA ALA A 483 -23.90 20.51 9.18
C ALA A 483 -25.10 20.40 8.24
N LEU A 484 -24.93 20.76 6.96
CA LEU A 484 -25.99 20.65 5.96
C LEU A 484 -26.13 19.24 5.39
N LEU A 485 -25.02 18.51 5.22
CA LEU A 485 -25.01 17.14 4.72
C LEU A 485 -25.69 16.19 5.73
N SER A 486 -25.40 16.34 7.02
CA SER A 486 -26.06 15.57 8.11
C SER A 486 -27.58 15.78 8.18
N ARG A 487 -28.09 16.87 7.61
CA ARG A 487 -29.52 17.20 7.54
C ARG A 487 -30.13 16.93 6.16
N GLU A 488 -29.37 16.31 5.26
CA GLU A 488 -29.79 15.98 3.89
C GLU A 488 -30.22 17.21 3.04
N ILE A 489 -29.74 18.40 3.41
CA ILE A 489 -30.03 19.67 2.71
C ILE A 489 -29.15 19.82 1.47
N ILE A 490 -27.95 19.25 1.51
CA ILE A 490 -27.00 19.23 0.40
C ILE A 490 -26.54 17.81 0.12
N SER A 491 -26.11 17.61 -1.11
CA SER A 491 -25.38 16.43 -1.56
C SER A 491 -24.08 16.86 -2.26
N GLY A 492 -23.20 15.91 -2.53
CA GLY A 492 -22.07 16.11 -3.44
C GLY A 492 -22.44 15.81 -4.89
N LYS A 493 -21.40 15.77 -5.72
CA LYS A 493 -21.42 15.25 -7.07
C LYS A 493 -20.48 14.05 -7.13
N GLU A 494 -21.01 12.94 -7.61
CA GLU A 494 -20.23 11.76 -7.94
C GLU A 494 -19.48 12.00 -9.26
N VAL A 495 -18.16 11.77 -9.27
CA VAL A 495 -17.33 12.04 -10.45
C VAL A 495 -16.34 10.90 -10.71
N PRO A 496 -16.40 10.23 -11.88
CA PRO A 496 -17.52 10.25 -12.83
C PRO A 496 -18.80 9.64 -12.23
N SER A 497 -19.96 9.82 -12.86
CA SER A 497 -21.20 9.21 -12.36
C SER A 497 -21.07 7.67 -12.28
N GLY A 498 -21.59 7.08 -11.21
CA GLY A 498 -21.40 5.67 -10.86
C GLY A 498 -20.07 5.37 -10.15
N SER A 499 -19.25 6.39 -9.87
CA SER A 499 -17.97 6.19 -9.20
C SER A 499 -18.04 6.00 -7.69
N GLY A 500 -19.04 6.43 -6.95
CA GLY A 500 -18.94 6.46 -5.48
C GLY A 500 -17.89 7.44 -4.93
N LEU A 501 -17.18 8.19 -5.80
CA LEU A 501 -16.27 9.27 -5.42
C LEU A 501 -17.06 10.57 -5.32
N TRP A 502 -17.32 10.99 -4.10
CA TRP A 502 -18.13 12.17 -3.85
C TRP A 502 -17.25 13.41 -3.69
N PHE A 503 -17.58 14.45 -4.46
CA PHE A 503 -16.98 15.76 -4.36
C PHE A 503 -18.04 16.77 -3.95
N PHE A 504 -17.72 17.65 -3.02
CA PHE A 504 -18.59 18.76 -2.70
C PHE A 504 -18.65 19.78 -3.84
N MET A 505 -17.59 19.96 -4.63
CA MET A 505 -17.49 20.94 -5.72
C MET A 505 -17.68 22.38 -5.23
N GLY A 506 -17.00 22.75 -4.15
CA GLY A 506 -17.24 23.99 -3.41
C GLY A 506 -17.17 25.31 -4.20
N LYS A 507 -16.45 25.31 -5.33
CA LYS A 507 -16.28 26.47 -6.23
C LYS A 507 -17.36 26.58 -7.30
N ASP A 508 -18.12 25.52 -7.56
CA ASP A 508 -19.19 25.55 -8.56
C ASP A 508 -20.31 26.49 -8.10
N ASN A 509 -20.99 27.12 -9.06
CA ASN A 509 -22.10 28.01 -8.76
C ASN A 509 -23.39 27.22 -8.52
N VAL A 510 -24.17 27.65 -7.54
CA VAL A 510 -25.49 27.05 -7.25
C VAL A 510 -26.53 27.62 -8.20
N LEU A 511 -27.36 26.74 -8.77
CA LEU A 511 -28.49 27.11 -9.62
C LEU A 511 -29.65 27.64 -8.77
N ARG A 512 -30.52 28.47 -9.36
CA ARG A 512 -31.70 29.00 -8.66
C ARG A 512 -32.65 27.90 -8.18
N ALA A 513 -32.86 26.86 -8.99
CA ALA A 513 -33.63 25.69 -8.57
C ALA A 513 -32.94 24.96 -7.43
N GLN A 514 -31.61 24.77 -7.53
CA GLN A 514 -30.82 24.16 -6.46
C GLN A 514 -31.01 24.85 -5.11
N PHE A 515 -30.98 26.17 -5.11
CA PHE A 515 -31.18 26.91 -3.87
C PHE A 515 -32.64 26.88 -3.37
N ALA A 516 -33.64 26.77 -4.25
CA ALA A 516 -35.03 26.64 -3.85
C ALA A 516 -35.26 25.38 -2.99
N LYS A 517 -34.72 24.23 -3.41
CA LYS A 517 -34.72 23.02 -2.57
C LYS A 517 -33.99 23.24 -1.25
N MET A 518 -32.75 23.75 -1.31
CA MET A 518 -31.94 23.94 -0.12
C MET A 518 -32.64 24.81 0.93
N ILE A 519 -33.29 25.91 0.53
CA ILE A 519 -33.99 26.79 1.48
C ILE A 519 -35.27 26.15 2.03
N MET A 520 -36.02 25.39 1.24
CA MET A 520 -37.22 24.68 1.70
C MET A 520 -36.88 23.59 2.72
N GLN A 521 -35.81 22.82 2.45
CA GLN A 521 -35.31 21.83 3.40
C GLN A 521 -34.73 22.50 4.66
N ALA A 522 -33.91 23.54 4.51
CA ALA A 522 -33.29 24.23 5.65
C ALA A 522 -34.31 24.95 6.56
N THR A 523 -35.45 25.39 6.03
CA THR A 523 -36.51 26.01 6.83
C THR A 523 -37.49 25.01 7.42
N GLY A 524 -37.40 23.72 7.03
CA GLY A 524 -38.36 22.68 7.44
C GLY A 524 -39.76 22.87 6.85
N LEU A 525 -39.88 23.61 5.75
CA LEU A 525 -41.16 23.96 5.13
C LEU A 525 -41.54 23.07 3.94
N HIS A 526 -40.65 22.18 3.51
CA HIS A 526 -40.92 21.20 2.46
C HIS A 526 -41.94 20.15 2.90
N THR A 527 -42.83 19.75 1.98
CA THR A 527 -43.83 18.70 2.19
C THR A 527 -43.60 17.52 1.24
N THR A 528 -44.09 16.33 1.59
CA THR A 528 -43.97 15.15 0.71
C THR A 528 -44.94 15.18 -0.48
N GLU A 529 -45.92 16.08 -0.47
CA GLU A 529 -46.91 16.20 -1.54
C GLU A 529 -46.33 17.02 -2.69
N VAL A 530 -46.49 16.51 -3.92
CA VAL A 530 -46.04 17.24 -5.10
C VAL A 530 -47.09 18.32 -5.43
N ASP A 531 -46.76 19.56 -5.12
CA ASP A 531 -47.66 20.70 -5.31
C ASP A 531 -47.79 21.13 -6.78
N ASN A 532 -49.00 21.54 -7.14
CA ASN A 532 -49.30 22.28 -8.36
C ASN A 532 -48.94 21.58 -9.70
N LEU A 533 -49.00 20.24 -9.75
CA LEU A 533 -48.77 19.38 -10.93
C LEU A 533 -49.49 19.84 -12.22
N GLY A 534 -50.69 20.42 -12.08
CA GLY A 534 -51.59 20.74 -13.19
C GLY A 534 -51.53 22.19 -13.70
N ASP A 535 -50.95 23.13 -12.95
CA ASP A 535 -50.93 24.56 -13.31
C ASP A 535 -49.68 25.30 -12.76
N PRO A 536 -48.46 24.97 -13.26
CA PRO A 536 -47.22 25.51 -12.71
C PRO A 536 -47.19 27.05 -12.63
N THR A 537 -46.71 27.59 -11.51
CA THR A 537 -46.64 29.05 -11.27
C THR A 537 -45.76 29.75 -12.31
N PHE A 538 -44.71 29.06 -12.79
CA PHE A 538 -43.74 29.62 -13.73
C PHE A 538 -43.71 28.85 -15.06
N LYS A 539 -43.70 29.60 -16.17
CA LYS A 539 -43.79 29.02 -17.53
C LYS A 539 -42.59 28.16 -17.95
N ASP A 540 -41.44 28.34 -17.29
CA ASP A 540 -40.18 27.66 -17.58
C ASP A 540 -39.81 26.60 -16.51
N VAL A 541 -40.78 26.21 -15.68
CA VAL A 541 -40.65 25.16 -14.67
C VAL A 541 -41.55 23.98 -15.10
N PRO A 542 -40.99 22.92 -15.69
CA PRO A 542 -41.78 21.79 -16.19
C PRO A 542 -42.29 20.91 -15.03
N SER A 543 -43.55 20.48 -15.10
CA SER A 543 -44.19 19.59 -14.10
C SER A 543 -43.84 18.10 -14.24
N VAL A 544 -42.72 17.78 -14.91
CA VAL A 544 -42.30 16.40 -15.19
C VAL A 544 -41.06 16.07 -14.37
N TYR A 545 -41.19 15.09 -13.47
CA TYR A 545 -40.05 14.46 -12.81
C TYR A 545 -39.36 13.56 -13.85
N ASN A 546 -38.26 14.02 -14.45
CA ASN A 546 -37.38 13.16 -15.24
C ASN A 546 -36.01 13.09 -14.56
N GLU A 547 -35.24 12.06 -14.91
CA GLU A 547 -33.91 11.75 -14.37
C GLU A 547 -32.86 12.88 -14.56
N HIS A 548 -33.19 13.93 -15.30
CA HIS A 548 -32.33 15.08 -15.58
C HIS A 548 -32.88 16.42 -15.06
N GLY A 549 -34.07 16.41 -14.45
CA GLY A 549 -34.81 17.58 -14.00
C GLY A 549 -34.60 17.85 -12.52
N TYR A 550 -34.48 19.13 -12.15
CA TYR A 550 -34.52 19.52 -10.75
C TYR A 550 -35.96 19.37 -10.21
N PRO A 551 -36.19 18.86 -8.98
CA PRO A 551 -37.55 18.67 -8.49
C PRO A 551 -38.28 20.03 -8.44
N TYR A 552 -39.40 20.10 -9.15
CA TYR A 552 -40.11 21.35 -9.40
C TYR A 552 -41.05 21.74 -8.25
N ASP A 553 -41.43 20.76 -7.41
CA ASP A 553 -42.18 20.89 -6.17
C ASP A 553 -41.56 21.95 -5.25
N TYR A 554 -40.25 21.91 -5.00
CA TYR A 554 -39.58 22.91 -4.16
C TYR A 554 -39.74 24.35 -4.67
N ILE A 555 -39.87 24.53 -5.99
CA ILE A 555 -40.06 25.86 -6.59
C ILE A 555 -41.51 26.33 -6.39
N GLU A 556 -42.48 25.43 -6.55
CA GLU A 556 -43.91 25.71 -6.36
C GLU A 556 -44.24 25.95 -4.88
N GLU A 557 -43.73 25.12 -3.96
CA GLU A 557 -43.86 25.33 -2.51
C GLU A 557 -43.26 26.68 -2.09
N ALA A 558 -42.04 26.98 -2.56
CA ALA A 558 -41.40 28.25 -2.29
C ALA A 558 -42.18 29.43 -2.89
N ALA A 559 -42.91 29.24 -3.99
CA ALA A 559 -43.75 30.27 -4.59
C ALA A 559 -45.03 30.50 -3.77
N ALA A 560 -45.68 29.43 -3.33
CA ALA A 560 -46.86 29.47 -2.46
C ALA A 560 -46.58 30.20 -1.14
N LEU A 561 -45.38 30.03 -0.59
CA LEU A 561 -44.92 30.71 0.63
C LEU A 561 -44.35 32.12 0.37
N GLY A 562 -44.32 32.58 -0.88
CA GLY A 562 -43.79 33.89 -1.27
C GLY A 562 -42.27 34.03 -1.13
N ILE A 563 -41.54 32.93 -0.93
CA ILE A 563 -40.08 32.88 -0.86
C ILE A 563 -39.50 33.22 -2.25
N VAL A 564 -40.08 32.65 -3.29
CA VAL A 564 -39.78 32.99 -4.70
C VAL A 564 -40.98 33.63 -5.38
N THR A 565 -40.72 34.56 -6.29
CA THR A 565 -41.79 35.29 -7.02
C THR A 565 -41.56 35.31 -8.53
N GLY A 566 -40.49 34.66 -9.01
CA GLY A 566 -40.06 34.71 -10.40
C GLY A 566 -39.72 36.12 -10.91
N TYR A 567 -39.60 36.23 -12.23
CA TYR A 567 -39.40 37.46 -12.97
C TYR A 567 -40.73 37.96 -13.54
N LYS A 568 -40.78 39.25 -13.91
CA LYS A 568 -42.00 39.91 -14.40
C LYS A 568 -42.61 39.27 -15.66
N ASN A 569 -41.83 38.54 -16.44
CA ASN A 569 -42.26 37.81 -17.63
C ASN A 569 -42.93 36.45 -17.30
N GLY A 570 -43.07 36.10 -16.02
CA GLY A 570 -43.68 34.85 -15.55
C GLY A 570 -42.72 33.64 -15.57
N THR A 571 -41.40 33.87 -15.57
CA THR A 571 -40.39 32.80 -15.54
C THR A 571 -39.62 32.78 -14.22
N PHE A 572 -39.07 31.64 -13.83
CA PHE A 572 -38.21 31.46 -12.66
C PHE A 572 -36.71 31.40 -13.00
N SER A 573 -36.38 30.93 -14.20
CA SER A 573 -35.02 30.61 -14.68
C SER A 573 -34.28 29.61 -13.79
N PRO A 574 -34.77 28.36 -13.68
CA PRO A 574 -34.26 27.36 -12.74
C PRO A 574 -32.78 27.04 -12.91
N TYR A 575 -32.29 27.04 -14.16
CA TYR A 575 -30.92 26.65 -14.52
C TYR A 575 -29.92 27.82 -14.56
N ASN A 576 -30.34 29.03 -14.20
CA ASN A 576 -29.41 30.15 -14.06
C ASN A 576 -28.73 30.09 -12.68
N PRO A 577 -27.42 30.39 -12.58
CA PRO A 577 -26.76 30.59 -11.30
C PRO A 577 -27.48 31.66 -10.47
N ILE A 578 -27.67 31.38 -9.18
CA ILE A 578 -28.25 32.36 -8.25
C ILE A 578 -27.24 33.47 -7.96
N THR A 579 -27.67 34.73 -8.05
CA THR A 579 -26.82 35.85 -7.63
C THR A 579 -26.80 35.98 -6.12
N ARG A 580 -25.74 36.56 -5.56
CA ARG A 580 -25.62 36.77 -4.10
C ARG A 580 -26.77 37.60 -3.52
N SER A 581 -27.28 38.59 -4.25
CA SER A 581 -28.45 39.36 -3.81
C SER A 581 -29.76 38.57 -3.88
N GLN A 582 -29.94 37.71 -4.87
CA GLN A 582 -31.09 36.80 -4.94
C GLN A 582 -31.07 35.75 -3.82
N LEU A 583 -29.89 35.19 -3.54
CA LEU A 583 -29.65 34.28 -2.42
C LEU A 583 -30.12 34.90 -1.10
N VAL A 584 -29.65 36.11 -0.79
CA VAL A 584 -30.05 36.81 0.44
C VAL A 584 -31.54 37.14 0.49
N LEU A 585 -32.14 37.53 -0.65
CA LEU A 585 -33.57 37.78 -0.72
C LEU A 585 -34.37 36.53 -0.35
N MET A 586 -34.00 35.38 -0.92
CA MET A 586 -34.65 34.10 -0.63
C MET A 586 -34.43 33.66 0.83
N ILE A 587 -33.21 33.81 1.38
CA ILE A 587 -32.94 33.55 2.81
C ILE A 587 -33.82 34.42 3.72
N THR A 588 -33.92 35.72 3.43
CA THR A 588 -34.70 36.65 4.26
C THR A 588 -36.19 36.30 4.25
N ARG A 589 -36.71 35.91 3.08
CA ARG A 589 -38.11 35.48 2.94
C ARG A 589 -38.35 34.10 3.55
N GLY A 590 -37.42 33.17 3.39
CA GLY A 590 -37.48 31.84 4.01
C GLY A 590 -37.52 31.92 5.53
N ALA A 591 -36.66 32.76 6.12
CA ALA A 591 -36.69 33.01 7.57
C ALA A 591 -38.05 33.57 8.03
N ALA A 592 -38.61 34.52 7.29
CA ALA A 592 -39.94 35.07 7.59
C ALA A 592 -41.06 34.04 7.42
N ALA A 593 -41.00 33.20 6.38
CA ALA A 593 -41.96 32.12 6.15
C ALA A 593 -41.89 31.04 7.24
N ALA A 594 -40.71 30.77 7.78
CA ALA A 594 -40.49 29.92 8.95
C ALA A 594 -40.89 30.57 10.29
N GLY A 595 -41.52 31.75 10.26
CA GLY A 595 -42.00 32.46 11.46
C GLY A 595 -40.92 33.24 12.21
N LYS A 596 -39.71 33.37 11.66
CA LYS A 596 -38.57 34.05 12.31
C LYS A 596 -37.91 35.06 11.36
N PRO A 597 -38.54 36.22 11.09
CA PRO A 597 -37.97 37.22 10.19
C PRO A 597 -36.64 37.78 10.71
N LEU A 598 -35.69 38.01 9.81
CA LEU A 598 -34.38 38.56 10.15
C LEU A 598 -34.48 39.96 10.79
N PRO A 599 -33.56 40.31 11.71
CA PRO A 599 -33.57 41.60 12.39
C PRO A 599 -33.38 42.77 11.40
N VAL A 600 -34.05 43.88 11.69
CA VAL A 600 -33.84 45.13 10.97
C VAL A 600 -32.47 45.70 11.32
N TYR A 601 -31.67 46.02 10.32
CA TYR A 601 -30.40 46.71 10.52
C TYR A 601 -30.64 48.15 11.01
N THR A 602 -30.15 48.47 12.22
CA THR A 602 -30.27 49.77 12.87
C THR A 602 -29.00 50.62 12.80
N GLY A 603 -27.94 50.10 12.18
CA GLY A 603 -26.67 50.82 12.03
C GLY A 603 -26.75 51.98 11.05
N SER A 604 -26.00 53.05 11.33
CA SER A 604 -25.91 54.24 10.46
C SER A 604 -24.76 54.17 9.44
N ALA A 605 -23.86 53.19 9.57
CA ALA A 605 -22.68 53.04 8.71
C ALA A 605 -23.00 52.22 7.44
N LYS A 606 -22.44 52.67 6.30
CA LYS A 606 -22.36 51.87 5.07
C LYS A 606 -21.33 50.75 5.29
N VAL A 607 -21.80 49.50 5.39
CA VAL A 607 -20.94 48.33 5.65
C VAL A 607 -20.23 47.85 4.38
N PHE A 608 -20.97 47.67 3.29
CA PHE A 608 -20.41 47.20 2.02
C PHE A 608 -20.18 48.35 1.04
N ALA A 609 -18.96 48.46 0.51
CA ALA A 609 -18.56 49.53 -0.39
C ALA A 609 -19.39 49.53 -1.70
N ASP A 610 -19.78 48.35 -2.17
CA ASP A 610 -20.48 48.11 -3.44
C ASP A 610 -22.01 47.95 -3.31
N VAL A 611 -22.57 48.15 -2.10
CA VAL A 611 -24.01 48.15 -1.89
C VAL A 611 -24.46 49.57 -1.51
N PRO A 612 -24.93 50.39 -2.46
CA PRO A 612 -25.48 51.71 -2.14
C PRO A 612 -26.81 51.60 -1.39
N LEU A 613 -27.19 52.64 -0.64
CA LEU A 613 -28.49 52.72 0.05
C LEU A 613 -29.69 52.57 -0.89
N SER A 614 -29.51 52.95 -2.16
CA SER A 614 -30.51 52.82 -3.23
C SER A 614 -30.56 51.43 -3.86
N HIS A 615 -29.69 50.50 -3.47
CA HIS A 615 -29.70 49.14 -3.99
C HIS A 615 -31.04 48.47 -3.64
N LEU A 616 -31.68 47.83 -4.63
CA LEU A 616 -33.02 47.25 -4.49
C LEU A 616 -33.16 46.32 -3.27
N TYR A 617 -32.09 45.57 -2.97
CA TYR A 617 -32.04 44.62 -1.86
C TYR A 617 -31.20 45.09 -0.67
N TYR A 618 -30.95 46.41 -0.54
CA TYR A 618 -30.12 46.96 0.55
C TYR A 618 -30.59 46.49 1.93
N ARG A 619 -31.90 46.58 2.20
CA ARG A 619 -32.46 46.21 3.51
C ARG A 619 -32.25 44.74 3.85
N GLN A 620 -32.47 43.84 2.89
CA GLN A 620 -32.30 42.40 3.05
C GLN A 620 -30.82 42.03 3.26
N ILE A 621 -29.92 42.64 2.47
CA ILE A 621 -28.47 42.47 2.63
C ILE A 621 -28.01 42.88 4.02
N MET A 622 -28.47 44.04 4.50
CA MET A 622 -28.10 44.53 5.82
C MET A 622 -28.75 43.74 6.97
N ALA A 623 -29.98 43.24 6.80
CA ALA A 623 -30.63 42.35 7.76
C ALA A 623 -29.87 41.03 7.92
N ALA A 624 -29.48 40.40 6.81
CA ALA A 624 -28.68 39.17 6.82
C ALA A 624 -27.27 39.39 7.39
N TYR A 625 -26.66 40.55 7.16
CA TYR A 625 -25.42 40.94 7.83
C TYR A 625 -25.60 41.07 9.35
N SER A 626 -26.66 41.79 9.78
CA SER A 626 -26.97 41.98 11.20
C SER A 626 -27.30 40.67 11.92
N ALA A 627 -27.82 39.68 11.20
CA ALA A 627 -28.10 38.33 11.70
C ALA A 627 -26.86 37.42 11.73
N GLY A 628 -25.70 37.88 11.26
CA GLY A 628 -24.48 37.05 11.17
C GLY A 628 -24.50 36.02 10.05
N ILE A 629 -25.52 36.03 9.17
CA ILE A 629 -25.67 35.07 8.07
C ILE A 629 -24.64 35.30 6.97
N LEU A 630 -24.21 36.56 6.79
CA LEU A 630 -23.15 36.92 5.86
C LEU A 630 -22.17 37.93 6.48
N SER A 631 -20.92 37.90 6.06
CA SER A 631 -19.84 38.77 6.57
C SER A 631 -19.25 39.72 5.52
N GLY A 632 -19.50 39.45 4.23
CA GLY A 632 -18.79 40.10 3.11
C GLY A 632 -17.31 39.68 3.00
N SER A 633 -16.63 40.24 2.00
CA SER A 633 -15.25 39.92 1.66
C SER A 633 -14.40 41.20 1.65
N PRO A 634 -13.18 41.21 2.23
CA PRO A 634 -12.30 42.37 2.17
C PRO A 634 -11.77 42.59 0.74
N GLY A 635 -11.86 43.83 0.28
CA GLY A 635 -11.25 44.30 -0.97
C GLY A 635 -9.80 44.75 -0.77
N GLY A 636 -9.06 44.92 -1.87
CA GLY A 636 -7.68 45.39 -1.84
C GLY A 636 -7.49 46.82 -1.29
N ASP A 637 -8.59 47.56 -1.12
CA ASP A 637 -8.66 48.87 -0.50
C ASP A 637 -8.95 48.82 1.02
N GLY A 638 -9.02 47.63 1.61
CA GLY A 638 -9.33 47.42 3.02
C GLY A 638 -10.82 47.58 3.37
N ARG A 639 -11.72 47.79 2.39
CA ARG A 639 -13.17 47.88 2.61
C ARG A 639 -13.85 46.54 2.41
N LEU A 640 -15.01 46.33 3.02
CA LEU A 640 -15.82 45.13 2.79
C LEU A 640 -16.70 45.28 1.54
N TYR A 641 -16.79 44.21 0.77
CA TYR A 641 -17.61 44.09 -0.43
C TYR A 641 -18.59 42.93 -0.31
N PHE A 642 -19.76 43.08 -0.91
CA PHE A 642 -20.80 42.05 -0.95
C PHE A 642 -20.91 41.36 -2.30
N HIS A 643 -20.57 42.02 -3.40
CA HIS A 643 -20.69 41.54 -4.78
C HIS A 643 -22.12 41.11 -5.16
N PRO A 644 -23.12 42.00 -5.11
CA PRO A 644 -24.55 41.64 -5.18
C PRO A 644 -24.98 40.93 -6.48
N TYR A 645 -24.29 41.16 -7.59
CA TYR A 645 -24.63 40.62 -8.91
C TYR A 645 -23.80 39.40 -9.30
N SER A 646 -22.77 39.05 -8.53
CA SER A 646 -21.98 37.86 -8.80
C SER A 646 -22.77 36.59 -8.46
N PRO A 647 -22.57 35.49 -9.21
CA PRO A 647 -23.06 34.17 -8.82
C PRO A 647 -22.55 33.76 -7.43
N ALA A 648 -23.35 32.97 -6.69
CA ALA A 648 -22.95 32.39 -5.42
C ALA A 648 -22.41 30.97 -5.62
N SER A 649 -21.18 30.73 -5.14
CA SER A 649 -20.59 29.39 -5.14
C SER A 649 -21.19 28.50 -4.05
N ARG A 650 -21.06 27.18 -4.20
CA ARG A 650 -21.52 26.16 -3.25
C ARG A 650 -20.97 26.38 -1.84
N ASN A 651 -19.70 26.74 -1.69
CA ASN A 651 -19.10 27.13 -0.41
C ASN A 651 -19.86 28.30 0.28
N HIS A 652 -20.14 29.37 -0.47
CA HIS A 652 -20.83 30.53 0.09
C HIS A 652 -22.29 30.23 0.42
N VAL A 653 -22.98 29.48 -0.45
CA VAL A 653 -24.37 29.06 -0.21
C VAL A 653 -24.45 28.14 1.01
N ALA A 654 -23.53 27.17 1.14
CA ALA A 654 -23.47 26.29 2.30
C ALA A 654 -23.28 27.08 3.59
N LYS A 655 -22.29 27.97 3.66
CA LYS A 655 -22.08 28.83 4.82
C LYS A 655 -23.32 29.64 5.20
N MET A 656 -23.93 30.32 4.23
CA MET A 656 -25.08 31.19 4.50
C MET A 656 -26.34 30.39 4.89
N THR A 657 -26.52 29.20 4.34
CA THR A 657 -27.64 28.30 4.68
C THR A 657 -27.46 27.69 6.07
N ALA A 658 -26.24 27.25 6.41
CA ALA A 658 -25.92 26.76 7.75
C ALA A 658 -26.11 27.85 8.82
N LYS A 659 -25.69 29.10 8.54
CA LYS A 659 -25.94 30.23 9.45
C LYS A 659 -27.42 30.60 9.56
N LEU A 660 -28.22 30.38 8.52
CA LEU A 660 -29.67 30.50 8.63
C LEU A 660 -30.24 29.44 9.59
N LEU A 661 -29.81 28.18 9.49
CA LEU A 661 -30.23 27.12 10.42
C LEU A 661 -29.91 27.50 11.87
N GLU A 662 -28.66 27.88 12.13
CA GLU A 662 -28.24 28.35 13.47
C GLU A 662 -29.17 29.47 13.95
N TYR A 663 -29.47 30.45 13.10
CA TYR A 663 -30.38 31.54 13.43
C TYR A 663 -31.80 31.05 13.73
N LEU A 664 -32.34 30.10 12.98
CA LEU A 664 -33.68 29.55 13.18
C LEU A 664 -33.76 28.74 14.49
N GLU A 665 -32.73 27.96 14.80
CA GLU A 665 -32.62 27.09 15.98
C GLU A 665 -32.34 27.85 17.29
N MET A 666 -31.89 29.12 17.24
CA MET A 666 -31.71 29.94 18.44
C MET A 666 -33.03 30.08 19.25
N PRO A 667 -32.99 29.93 20.58
CA PRO A 667 -34.19 30.00 21.43
C PRO A 667 -34.84 31.39 21.48
#